data_AF-A0A960YWA0-F1
#
_entry.id   AF-A0A960YWA0-F1
#
_cell.length_a   1.000
_cell.length_b   1.000
_cell.length_c   1.000
_cell.angle_alpha   90.00
_cell.angle_beta   90.00
_cell.angle_gamma   90.00
#
_symmetry.space_group_name_H-M   'P 1'
#
loop_
_entity.id
_entity.type
_entity.pdbx_description
1 polymer ?
#
loop_
_entity_poly.entity_id
_entity_poly.type
_entity_poly.pdbx_seq_one_letter_code
_entity_poly.pdbx_strand_id
1 'polypeptide(L)'
;GLWNEKVIAGKERTGNGFATHYLKILLPEKEQGLSFYIQAPGTAFELYANGELVCKEGKVGKSLEESEAYVSWEDCPLEDYSSEIHLLYIISNFHDNKGGPWDKIRLGAVGEVEEYKEKRIVFRSFINGALSILGLYYIALFLFRRKEKSALYFGVFCIFLTLWGFSIEDRKLLNLFPFWIVHKIEFFSFYYAPLFFLLFVHSIFPDDFHKIVKNAFGLLFFIMGFTVLFFPIQIYTSLVIVTQIGVLLFLLYTIVLLFIFVKRKRDGSVLFLLGMLPFTFAIINDMLVGERIIDGVFLANYAFLGFVFIQSIILSKRFTRAFILSEEQAVSLEKSNKEIQELKTGLELKVEERTKELIETKQEIELLNEFTKLINTIPDLRDIFTEISKYVHERFSIEMTWLSLPSEDLKTLDSFKIYSYHKLSEENYQKLMKMKVPLSLEGGIGYKAFKKKRSIYSPQIYKSRWKIDKEVIELSSLKSFLIVPLIVNSESIGVMLFSNISREFSLSESDIQNIEFFCDQIAGVVHNSRLKREAEKSRLIAEQEKAIAEKSKKEISDLNDLFIKFNEKKNLDEVAEELKSFLSKNYKLKYFFLYIKNNKDNTLDLKNAFHPEKVTEEEHKTLFNNRIPLDSSISIHAIACNKKRYFYVKNVKKYPPTDEVEASNQRILNMRSILIVPLVIQDEVIGTISFSNFSEDSLDVKKEEILRISTFCQNIATVMQTFNLMNEIQNEKEKSEKLLLNILPRNIAEELKQTNQVKPVYFHSVSVLFTDFKGFTKIAEKLTPEELVNELDACFSQYDKISERYNLEKLKTIGDSYMCVGGLPIQNNTHHIDVCLAALEIQDFMNQMKSIRESLGIPYWELRLGIHSGPVMAGIVGEKKFQYDIWSDTVNTASRMESSGEPGKINISGATYEIVKEFFECEYRGKVEAKNKGDLDMYFLFRLKEDYSKDENGRVPNEKLMELYRGM
;
A
#
# COMPACT_ATOMS: atom_id res chain seq x y z
N GLY A 1 63.17 -24.79 0.41
CA GLY A 1 62.26 -24.08 1.34
C GLY A 1 62.72 -22.65 1.54
N LEU A 2 61.94 -21.83 2.24
CA LEU A 2 62.24 -20.39 2.43
C LEU A 2 63.67 -20.16 2.92
N TRP A 3 64.32 -19.11 2.41
CA TRP A 3 65.66 -18.70 2.83
C TRP A 3 65.69 -17.46 3.71
N ASN A 4 64.55 -16.81 3.92
CA ASN A 4 64.43 -15.72 4.88
C ASN A 4 65.06 -16.14 6.22
N GLU A 5 65.87 -15.25 6.80
CA GLU A 5 66.51 -15.44 8.11
C GLU A 5 67.50 -16.63 8.16
N LYS A 6 67.79 -17.27 7.02
CA LYS A 6 68.87 -18.26 6.94
C LYS A 6 70.21 -17.57 6.79
N VAL A 7 71.15 -17.96 7.64
CA VAL A 7 72.55 -17.57 7.51
C VAL A 7 73.22 -18.48 6.49
N ILE A 8 73.50 -17.95 5.30
CA ILE A 8 74.21 -18.66 4.23
C ILE A 8 75.49 -17.88 3.95
N ALA A 9 76.65 -18.53 4.09
CA ALA A 9 77.96 -17.89 3.95
C ALA A 9 78.15 -16.65 4.85
N GLY A 10 77.64 -16.71 6.10
CA GLY A 10 77.84 -15.67 7.11
C GLY A 10 76.98 -14.41 6.95
N LYS A 11 76.05 -14.37 5.98
CA LYS A 11 75.06 -13.29 5.82
C LYS A 11 73.66 -13.84 6.01
N GLU A 12 72.87 -13.13 6.80
CA GLU A 12 71.44 -13.36 6.89
C GLU A 12 70.78 -12.95 5.58
N ARG A 13 70.02 -13.88 4.98
CA ARG A 13 69.34 -13.63 3.72
C ARG A 13 67.97 -12.99 3.98
N THR A 14 67.74 -11.84 3.34
CA THR A 14 66.42 -11.24 3.21
C THR A 14 65.56 -12.03 2.22
N GLY A 15 64.26 -11.73 2.13
CA GLY A 15 63.39 -12.27 1.07
C GLY A 15 63.96 -12.03 -0.33
N ASN A 16 64.59 -10.88 -0.56
CA ASN A 16 65.21 -10.54 -1.84
C ASN A 16 66.50 -11.30 -2.11
N GLY A 17 66.60 -11.91 -3.29
CA GLY A 17 67.82 -12.54 -3.76
C GLY A 17 67.58 -13.65 -4.78
N PHE A 18 68.67 -14.26 -5.22
CA PHE A 18 68.65 -15.45 -6.05
C PHE A 18 69.36 -16.60 -5.33
N ALA A 19 68.92 -17.83 -5.59
CA ALA A 19 69.55 -19.02 -5.06
C ALA A 19 69.54 -20.15 -6.09
N THR A 20 70.55 -21.01 -5.98
CA THR A 20 70.66 -22.25 -6.74
C THR A 20 70.63 -23.40 -5.74
N HIS A 21 69.64 -24.26 -5.88
CA HIS A 21 69.48 -25.48 -5.09
C HIS A 21 69.85 -26.68 -5.94
N TYR A 22 70.62 -27.60 -5.37
CA TYR A 22 70.99 -28.85 -6.02
C TYR A 22 70.54 -30.02 -5.18
N LEU A 23 69.91 -31.01 -5.82
CA LEU A 23 69.42 -32.22 -5.17
C LEU A 23 69.71 -33.44 -6.04
N LYS A 24 70.33 -34.47 -5.47
CA LYS A 24 70.50 -35.77 -6.11
C LYS A 24 69.41 -36.72 -5.61
N ILE A 25 68.61 -37.27 -6.51
CA ILE A 25 67.56 -38.25 -6.22
C ILE A 25 68.02 -39.61 -6.72
N LEU A 26 67.92 -40.64 -5.87
CA LEU A 26 68.21 -42.03 -6.22
C LEU A 26 66.89 -42.76 -6.47
N LEU A 27 66.73 -43.39 -7.63
CA LEU A 27 65.52 -44.11 -8.02
C LEU A 27 65.69 -45.63 -7.91
N PRO A 28 64.69 -46.35 -7.37
CA PRO A 28 64.69 -47.81 -7.31
C PRO A 28 64.31 -48.39 -8.69
N GLU A 29 65.30 -48.67 -9.54
CA GLU A 29 65.15 -49.16 -10.93
C GLU A 29 64.46 -48.18 -11.91
N LYS A 30 64.53 -48.50 -13.21
CA LYS A 30 64.18 -47.60 -14.33
C LYS A 30 62.65 -47.42 -14.40
N GLU A 31 62.13 -46.42 -13.68
CA GLU A 31 60.72 -46.00 -13.79
C GLU A 31 60.50 -45.18 -15.06
N GLN A 32 59.48 -45.54 -15.86
CA GLN A 32 59.09 -44.77 -17.05
C GLN A 32 58.07 -43.69 -16.66
N GLY A 33 58.31 -42.46 -17.11
CA GLY A 33 57.34 -41.36 -17.03
C GLY A 33 57.10 -40.79 -15.61
N LEU A 34 58.06 -40.03 -15.10
CA LEU A 34 57.94 -39.24 -13.87
C LEU A 34 57.59 -37.78 -14.19
N SER A 35 57.00 -37.06 -13.25
CA SER A 35 56.77 -35.61 -13.36
C SER A 35 56.96 -34.91 -12.03
N PHE A 36 57.52 -33.70 -12.07
CA PHE A 36 57.50 -32.81 -10.91
C PHE A 36 56.25 -31.94 -10.92
N TYR A 37 55.56 -31.92 -9.78
CA TYR A 37 54.58 -30.91 -9.46
C TYR A 37 55.21 -29.83 -8.59
N ILE A 38 55.43 -28.66 -9.19
CA ILE A 38 55.94 -27.47 -8.52
C ILE A 38 54.82 -26.44 -8.47
N GLN A 39 54.41 -26.08 -7.26
CA GLN A 39 53.50 -24.96 -7.07
C GLN A 39 54.31 -23.66 -7.15
N ALA A 40 53.95 -22.81 -8.12
CA ALA A 40 54.69 -21.61 -8.48
C ALA A 40 55.01 -20.72 -7.25
N PRO A 41 56.26 -20.28 -7.08
CA PRO A 41 56.71 -19.53 -5.92
C PRO A 41 56.42 -18.03 -6.01
N GLY A 42 55.46 -17.60 -6.84
CA GLY A 42 55.17 -16.18 -7.09
C GLY A 42 56.34 -15.36 -7.65
N THR A 43 57.39 -16.04 -8.13
CA THR A 43 58.71 -15.50 -8.47
C THR A 43 59.31 -16.29 -9.63
N ALA A 44 60.42 -15.84 -10.21
CA ALA A 44 61.01 -16.50 -11.38
C ALA A 44 61.85 -17.72 -10.99
N PHE A 45 61.72 -18.83 -11.71
CA PHE A 45 62.56 -20.02 -11.51
C PHE A 45 62.89 -20.76 -12.81
N GLU A 46 63.97 -21.53 -12.76
CA GLU A 46 64.36 -22.52 -13.78
C GLU A 46 64.69 -23.84 -13.09
N LEU A 47 64.15 -24.94 -13.59
CA LEU A 47 64.43 -26.29 -13.12
C LEU A 47 65.13 -27.08 -14.22
N TYR A 48 66.32 -27.58 -13.91
CA TYR A 48 67.06 -28.50 -14.75
C TYR A 48 67.13 -29.88 -14.12
N ALA A 49 67.01 -30.94 -14.92
CA ALA A 49 67.26 -32.32 -14.52
C ALA A 49 68.36 -32.89 -15.42
N ASN A 50 69.41 -33.46 -14.82
CA ASN A 50 70.56 -34.02 -15.52
C ASN A 50 71.23 -33.05 -16.53
N GLY A 51 71.09 -31.74 -16.33
CA GLY A 51 71.62 -30.70 -17.21
C GLY A 51 70.66 -30.20 -18.29
N GLU A 52 69.50 -30.83 -18.46
CA GLU A 52 68.45 -30.42 -19.40
C GLU A 52 67.41 -29.54 -18.68
N LEU A 53 66.96 -28.48 -19.34
CA LEU A 53 65.91 -27.60 -18.81
C LEU A 53 64.55 -28.32 -18.90
N VAL A 54 63.95 -28.62 -17.76
CA VAL A 54 62.66 -29.34 -17.68
C VAL A 54 61.50 -28.37 -17.66
N CYS A 55 61.60 -27.29 -16.88
CA CYS A 55 60.58 -26.25 -16.81
C CYS A 55 61.16 -24.94 -16.32
N LYS A 56 60.52 -23.83 -16.71
CA LYS A 56 60.89 -22.49 -16.25
C LYS A 56 59.65 -21.62 -16.11
N GLU A 57 59.67 -20.71 -15.15
CA GLU A 57 58.68 -19.66 -15.03
C GLU A 57 59.36 -18.31 -14.91
N GLY A 58 58.94 -17.38 -15.78
CA GLY A 58 59.52 -16.05 -15.85
C GLY A 58 60.96 -16.05 -16.34
N LYS A 59 61.71 -15.02 -15.96
CA LYS A 59 63.12 -14.85 -16.28
C LYS A 59 63.92 -14.72 -15.00
N VAL A 60 64.82 -15.67 -14.75
CA VAL A 60 65.69 -15.65 -13.57
C VAL A 60 66.78 -14.58 -13.77
N GLY A 61 66.83 -13.61 -12.87
CA GLY A 61 67.86 -12.55 -12.86
C GLY A 61 68.61 -12.48 -11.52
N LYS A 62 69.74 -11.77 -11.48
CA LYS A 62 70.47 -11.49 -10.23
C LYS A 62 70.06 -10.17 -9.58
N SER A 63 69.20 -9.40 -10.24
CA SER A 63 68.64 -8.12 -9.78
C SER A 63 67.16 -8.01 -10.15
N LEU A 64 66.47 -6.99 -9.61
CA LEU A 64 65.06 -6.68 -9.91
C LEU A 64 64.84 -6.37 -11.41
N GLU A 65 65.81 -5.75 -12.07
CA GLU A 65 65.74 -5.33 -13.48
C GLU A 65 65.99 -6.50 -14.45
N GLU A 66 66.79 -7.49 -14.01
CA GLU A 66 67.09 -8.69 -14.80
C GLU A 66 66.05 -9.81 -14.62
N SER A 67 65.21 -9.70 -13.59
CA SER A 67 64.27 -10.74 -13.15
C SER A 67 62.82 -10.37 -13.49
N GLU A 68 62.15 -11.21 -14.27
CA GLU A 68 60.72 -11.06 -14.59
C GLU A 68 59.93 -12.17 -13.89
N ALA A 69 59.09 -11.79 -12.91
CA ALA A 69 58.19 -12.74 -12.28
C ALA A 69 57.05 -13.09 -13.24
N TYR A 70 56.80 -14.38 -13.38
CA TYR A 70 55.66 -14.93 -14.10
C TYR A 70 55.11 -16.09 -13.27
N VAL A 71 53.81 -16.32 -13.31
CA VAL A 71 53.17 -17.40 -12.55
C VAL A 71 52.34 -18.23 -13.51
N SER A 72 52.88 -19.39 -13.87
CA SER A 72 52.14 -20.43 -14.58
C SER A 72 51.99 -21.64 -13.65
N TRP A 73 51.39 -22.72 -14.15
CA TRP A 73 51.43 -24.02 -13.50
C TRP A 73 51.87 -25.01 -14.56
N GLU A 74 53.16 -25.08 -14.82
CA GLU A 74 53.70 -26.03 -15.79
C GLU A 74 53.98 -27.37 -15.11
N ASP A 75 53.49 -28.44 -15.72
CA ASP A 75 53.96 -29.78 -15.40
C ASP A 75 55.38 -29.87 -15.95
N CYS A 76 56.29 -30.41 -15.14
CA CYS A 76 57.69 -30.57 -15.52
C CYS A 76 57.91 -32.08 -15.79
N PRO A 77 57.44 -32.62 -16.93
CA PRO A 77 57.57 -34.03 -17.24
C PRO A 77 59.05 -34.39 -17.38
N LEU A 78 59.40 -35.56 -16.89
CA LEU A 78 60.72 -36.14 -17.00
C LEU A 78 60.66 -37.28 -18.02
N GLU A 79 61.44 -37.18 -19.10
CA GLU A 79 61.64 -38.29 -20.04
C GLU A 79 62.46 -39.43 -19.38
N ASP A 80 62.54 -40.62 -19.98
CA ASP A 80 63.12 -41.84 -19.37
C ASP A 80 64.55 -41.65 -18.81
N TYR A 81 64.69 -41.37 -17.50
CA TYR A 81 65.98 -41.18 -16.83
C TYR A 81 66.48 -42.45 -16.11
N SER A 82 67.81 -42.56 -15.99
CA SER A 82 68.49 -43.65 -15.26
C SER A 82 68.26 -43.61 -13.75
N SER A 83 68.77 -44.60 -13.03
CA SER A 83 68.70 -44.81 -11.56
C SER A 83 69.09 -43.61 -10.66
N GLU A 84 69.55 -42.50 -11.22
CA GLU A 84 69.87 -41.25 -10.52
C GLU A 84 69.38 -40.03 -11.32
N ILE A 85 68.79 -39.04 -10.63
CA ILE A 85 68.39 -37.73 -11.18
C ILE A 85 69.12 -36.62 -10.43
N HIS A 86 69.80 -35.77 -11.19
CA HIS A 86 70.49 -34.56 -10.70
C HIS A 86 69.61 -33.33 -10.96
N LEU A 87 68.97 -32.79 -9.93
CA LEU A 87 68.14 -31.60 -10.04
C LEU A 87 68.92 -30.33 -9.69
N LEU A 88 68.76 -29.32 -10.54
CA LEU A 88 69.20 -27.96 -10.31
C LEU A 88 67.99 -27.03 -10.36
N TYR A 89 67.64 -26.43 -9.22
CA TYR A 89 66.54 -25.49 -9.10
C TYR A 89 67.09 -24.09 -8.83
N ILE A 90 66.99 -23.22 -9.84
CA ILE A 90 67.44 -21.83 -9.79
C ILE A 90 66.21 -20.94 -9.58
N ILE A 91 66.25 -20.04 -8.61
CA ILE A 91 65.11 -19.18 -8.28
C ILE A 91 65.60 -17.75 -8.01
N SER A 92 64.83 -16.77 -8.46
CA SER A 92 65.08 -15.34 -8.32
C SER A 92 63.85 -14.66 -7.75
N ASN A 93 63.97 -14.16 -6.51
CA ASN A 93 62.91 -13.42 -5.83
C ASN A 93 63.32 -11.96 -5.61
N PHE A 94 62.70 -11.05 -6.34
CA PHE A 94 62.78 -9.60 -6.12
C PHE A 94 61.39 -8.94 -6.05
N HIS A 95 60.34 -9.75 -6.23
CA HIS A 95 58.96 -9.30 -6.39
C HIS A 95 58.08 -9.68 -5.19
N ASP A 96 58.60 -10.46 -4.23
CA ASP A 96 57.91 -10.85 -3.00
C ASP A 96 58.82 -10.80 -1.77
N ASN A 97 58.24 -10.70 -0.57
CA ASN A 97 58.96 -10.72 0.70
C ASN A 97 59.35 -12.13 1.16
N LYS A 98 58.74 -13.20 0.61
CA LYS A 98 59.06 -14.61 0.90
C LYS A 98 60.01 -15.18 -0.17
N GLY A 99 61.29 -15.31 0.16
CA GLY A 99 62.33 -15.81 -0.73
C GLY A 99 62.53 -17.32 -0.68
N GLY A 100 62.63 -17.96 -1.84
CA GLY A 100 62.76 -19.41 -2.00
C GLY A 100 61.44 -20.09 -2.40
N PRO A 101 61.43 -21.41 -2.62
CA PRO A 101 60.23 -22.12 -3.07
C PRO A 101 59.14 -22.12 -1.99
N TRP A 102 57.93 -21.68 -2.36
CA TRP A 102 56.76 -21.45 -1.49
C TRP A 102 55.97 -22.69 -1.10
N ASP A 103 56.14 -23.80 -1.81
CA ASP A 103 55.52 -25.07 -1.46
C ASP A 103 56.51 -26.23 -1.58
N LYS A 104 56.09 -27.42 -1.18
CA LYS A 104 56.82 -28.68 -1.35
C LYS A 104 56.78 -29.07 -2.83
N ILE A 105 57.95 -29.33 -3.42
CA ILE A 105 58.08 -29.93 -4.75
C ILE A 105 57.71 -31.41 -4.62
N ARG A 106 56.78 -31.90 -5.43
CA ARG A 106 56.37 -33.32 -5.42
C ARG A 106 56.84 -34.02 -6.68
N LEU A 107 57.20 -35.28 -6.53
CA LEU A 107 57.61 -36.18 -7.61
C LEU A 107 56.69 -37.39 -7.57
N GLY A 108 56.18 -37.80 -8.72
CA GLY A 108 55.37 -39.01 -8.88
C GLY A 108 55.22 -39.40 -10.35
N ALA A 109 54.52 -40.50 -10.61
CA ALA A 109 54.18 -40.90 -11.98
C ALA A 109 53.31 -39.81 -12.64
N VAL A 110 53.47 -39.60 -13.96
CA VAL A 110 52.74 -38.54 -14.70
C VAL A 110 51.23 -38.58 -14.44
N GLY A 111 50.61 -39.77 -14.54
CA GLY A 111 49.17 -39.94 -14.31
C GLY A 111 48.71 -39.65 -12.87
N GLU A 112 49.53 -39.99 -11.85
CA GLU A 112 49.19 -39.70 -10.45
C GLU A 112 49.30 -38.19 -10.15
N VAL A 113 50.28 -37.53 -10.75
CA VAL A 113 50.47 -36.08 -10.65
C VAL A 113 49.32 -35.33 -11.32
N GLU A 114 48.90 -35.77 -12.51
CA GLU A 114 47.73 -35.23 -13.22
C GLU A 114 46.43 -35.43 -12.43
N GLU A 115 46.16 -36.64 -11.93
CA GLU A 115 44.96 -36.93 -11.14
C GLU A 115 44.92 -36.09 -9.84
N TYR A 116 46.06 -35.95 -9.16
CA TYR A 116 46.19 -35.12 -7.97
C TYR A 116 45.86 -33.64 -8.28
N LYS A 117 46.35 -33.13 -9.41
CA LYS A 117 46.13 -31.76 -9.89
C LYS A 117 44.67 -31.54 -10.26
N GLU A 118 44.07 -32.44 -11.05
CA GLU A 118 42.67 -32.33 -11.49
C GLU A 118 41.70 -32.34 -10.31
N LYS A 119 41.84 -33.29 -9.38
CA LYS A 119 40.98 -33.35 -8.18
C LYS A 119 41.05 -32.07 -7.35
N ARG A 120 42.26 -31.52 -7.20
CA ARG A 120 42.48 -30.28 -6.44
C ARG A 120 41.86 -29.07 -7.14
N ILE A 121 42.04 -28.95 -8.46
CA ILE A 121 41.48 -27.84 -9.26
C ILE A 121 39.95 -27.93 -9.26
N VAL A 122 39.37 -29.07 -9.67
CA VAL A 122 37.91 -29.25 -9.78
C VAL A 122 37.20 -28.91 -8.47
N PHE A 123 37.69 -29.43 -7.35
CA PHE A 123 37.07 -29.21 -6.05
C PHE A 123 37.15 -27.75 -5.61
N ARG A 124 38.28 -27.07 -5.87
CA ARG A 124 38.46 -25.65 -5.53
C ARG A 124 37.63 -24.72 -6.42
N SER A 125 37.63 -24.95 -7.73
CA SER A 125 36.82 -24.17 -8.68
C SER A 125 35.32 -24.32 -8.37
N PHE A 126 34.88 -25.51 -7.94
CA PHE A 126 33.51 -25.73 -7.48
C PHE A 126 33.16 -24.87 -6.27
N ILE A 127 33.99 -24.87 -5.22
CA ILE A 127 33.73 -24.07 -4.00
C ILE A 127 33.75 -22.57 -4.31
N ASN A 128 34.73 -22.09 -5.07
CA ASN A 128 34.80 -20.68 -5.46
C ASN A 128 33.61 -20.27 -6.35
N GLY A 129 33.15 -21.15 -7.24
CA GLY A 129 31.93 -20.95 -8.03
C GLY A 129 30.67 -20.85 -7.16
N ALA A 130 30.51 -21.78 -6.21
CA ALA A 130 29.38 -21.77 -5.27
C ALA A 130 29.35 -20.48 -4.42
N LEU A 131 30.49 -20.06 -3.88
CA LEU A 131 30.62 -18.83 -3.11
C LEU A 131 30.36 -17.57 -3.96
N SER A 132 30.75 -17.58 -5.24
CA SER A 132 30.49 -16.47 -6.17
C SER A 132 29.00 -16.31 -6.45
N ILE A 133 28.30 -17.42 -6.72
CA ILE A 133 26.84 -17.45 -6.91
C ILE A 133 26.14 -16.94 -5.64
N LEU A 134 26.57 -17.39 -4.47
CA LEU A 134 26.03 -16.93 -3.18
C LEU A 134 26.27 -15.43 -2.97
N GLY A 135 27.46 -14.92 -3.28
CA GLY A 135 27.76 -13.49 -3.20
C GLY A 135 26.83 -12.65 -4.07
N LEU A 136 26.62 -13.06 -5.32
CA LEU A 136 25.69 -12.41 -6.25
C LEU A 136 24.24 -12.50 -5.78
N TYR A 137 23.83 -13.65 -5.23
CA TYR A 137 22.49 -13.84 -4.67
C TYR A 137 22.20 -12.84 -3.54
N TYR A 138 23.13 -12.65 -2.60
CA TYR A 138 22.96 -11.69 -1.51
C TYR A 138 22.95 -10.22 -1.99
N ILE A 139 23.71 -9.89 -3.03
CA ILE A 139 23.63 -8.57 -3.67
C ILE A 139 22.27 -8.37 -4.34
N ALA A 140 21.73 -9.38 -5.03
CA ALA A 140 20.40 -9.33 -5.62
C ALA A 140 19.30 -9.14 -4.56
N LEU A 141 19.39 -9.85 -3.42
CA LEU A 141 18.47 -9.66 -2.29
C LEU A 141 18.48 -8.20 -1.79
N PHE A 142 19.66 -7.58 -1.71
CA PHE A 142 19.76 -6.16 -1.36
C PHE A 142 19.11 -5.24 -2.42
N LEU A 143 19.23 -5.54 -3.71
CA LEU A 143 18.58 -4.76 -4.77
C LEU A 143 17.06 -4.78 -4.64
N PHE A 144 16.47 -5.91 -4.26
CA PHE A 144 15.03 -6.02 -3.96
C PHE A 144 14.63 -5.34 -2.65
N ARG A 145 15.53 -5.27 -1.65
CA ARG A 145 15.28 -4.66 -0.34
C ARG A 145 16.42 -3.75 0.09
N ARG A 146 16.48 -2.55 -0.49
CA ARG A 146 17.54 -1.55 -0.21
C ARG A 146 17.64 -1.10 1.26
N LYS A 147 16.61 -1.35 2.08
CA LYS A 147 16.65 -1.07 3.53
C LYS A 147 17.52 -2.08 4.30
N GLU A 148 17.75 -3.28 3.76
CA GLU A 148 18.46 -4.37 4.43
C GLU A 148 19.96 -4.39 4.05
N LYS A 149 20.74 -3.49 4.65
CA LYS A 149 22.18 -3.32 4.34
C LYS A 149 23.04 -4.55 4.68
N SER A 150 22.59 -5.44 5.56
CA SER A 150 23.29 -6.67 5.92
C SER A 150 23.54 -7.58 4.73
N ALA A 151 22.56 -7.71 3.82
CA ALA A 151 22.69 -8.53 2.62
C ALA A 151 23.78 -8.00 1.67
N LEU A 152 23.89 -6.66 1.52
CA LEU A 152 24.94 -6.04 0.72
C LEU A 152 26.33 -6.32 1.28
N TYR A 153 26.55 -6.05 2.56
CA TYR A 153 27.86 -6.23 3.17
C TYR A 153 28.30 -7.69 3.15
N PHE A 154 27.37 -8.62 3.37
CA PHE A 154 27.63 -10.04 3.28
C PHE A 154 27.97 -10.49 1.86
N GLY A 155 27.18 -10.06 0.86
CA GLY A 155 27.43 -10.39 -0.54
C GLY A 155 28.78 -9.86 -1.03
N VAL A 156 29.12 -8.61 -0.71
CA VAL A 156 30.43 -8.02 -1.06
C VAL A 156 31.58 -8.74 -0.35
N PHE A 157 31.39 -9.15 0.91
CA PHE A 157 32.37 -9.97 1.62
C PHE A 157 32.61 -11.32 0.91
N CYS A 158 31.54 -12.02 0.50
CA CYS A 158 31.66 -13.26 -0.27
C CYS A 158 32.45 -13.05 -1.57
N ILE A 159 32.16 -11.96 -2.31
CA ILE A 159 32.88 -11.65 -3.55
C ILE A 159 34.37 -11.42 -3.28
N PHE A 160 34.75 -10.64 -2.27
CA PHE A 160 36.17 -10.46 -1.95
C PHE A 160 36.84 -11.77 -1.53
N LEU A 161 36.17 -12.62 -0.75
CA LEU A 161 36.73 -13.92 -0.38
C LEU A 161 36.94 -14.82 -1.62
N THR A 162 36.00 -14.79 -2.59
CA THR A 162 36.12 -15.55 -3.84
C THR A 162 37.24 -15.04 -4.74
N LEU A 163 37.38 -13.72 -4.89
CA LEU A 163 38.44 -13.10 -5.68
C LEU A 163 39.81 -13.43 -5.10
N TRP A 164 39.93 -13.43 -3.77
CA TRP A 164 41.14 -13.88 -3.08
C TRP A 164 41.40 -15.37 -3.30
N GLY A 165 40.38 -16.22 -3.16
CA GLY A 165 40.46 -17.66 -3.41
C GLY A 165 40.92 -18.01 -4.83
N PHE A 166 40.37 -17.36 -5.86
CA PHE A 166 40.82 -17.54 -7.25
C PHE A 166 42.27 -17.09 -7.44
N SER A 167 42.67 -15.98 -6.80
CA SER A 167 44.03 -15.44 -6.92
C SER A 167 45.10 -16.34 -6.30
N ILE A 168 44.78 -17.08 -5.23
CA ILE A 168 45.73 -18.00 -4.59
C ILE A 168 45.69 -19.40 -5.21
N GLU A 169 44.50 -19.90 -5.54
CA GLU A 169 44.30 -21.34 -5.73
C GLU A 169 44.09 -21.77 -7.19
N ASP A 170 43.61 -20.88 -8.07
CA ASP A 170 43.29 -21.19 -9.48
C ASP A 170 43.62 -20.00 -10.40
N ARG A 171 44.92 -19.76 -10.58
CA ARG A 171 45.43 -18.61 -11.36
C ARG A 171 45.18 -18.74 -12.87
N LYS A 172 44.75 -19.90 -13.39
CA LYS A 172 44.51 -20.11 -14.83
C LYS A 172 43.49 -19.12 -15.41
N LEU A 173 42.43 -18.82 -14.67
CA LEU A 173 41.40 -17.84 -15.06
C LEU A 173 41.92 -16.39 -15.06
N LEU A 174 42.95 -16.11 -14.25
CA LEU A 174 43.52 -14.77 -14.07
C LEU A 174 44.74 -14.51 -14.96
N ASN A 175 45.22 -15.52 -15.70
CA ASN A 175 46.28 -15.40 -16.71
C ASN A 175 45.92 -14.45 -17.88
N LEU A 176 44.65 -14.02 -17.98
CA LEU A 176 44.21 -12.98 -18.90
C LEU A 176 44.72 -11.58 -18.51
N PHE A 177 45.20 -11.39 -17.28
CA PHE A 177 45.66 -10.11 -16.76
C PHE A 177 47.17 -10.13 -16.46
N PRO A 178 47.86 -8.99 -16.60
CA PRO A 178 49.25 -8.85 -16.16
C PRO A 178 49.44 -9.21 -14.68
N PHE A 179 50.58 -9.83 -14.36
CA PHE A 179 50.96 -10.29 -13.01
C PHE A 179 50.73 -9.24 -11.91
N TRP A 180 51.10 -7.99 -12.17
CA TRP A 180 50.94 -6.90 -11.21
C TRP A 180 49.46 -6.57 -10.91
N ILE A 181 48.55 -6.76 -11.86
CA ILE A 181 47.10 -6.57 -11.65
C ILE A 181 46.55 -7.71 -10.79
N VAL A 182 46.94 -8.95 -11.10
CA VAL A 182 46.51 -10.14 -10.35
C VAL A 182 46.96 -10.04 -8.88
N HIS A 183 48.21 -9.64 -8.62
CA HIS A 183 48.69 -9.38 -7.27
C HIS A 183 47.90 -8.25 -6.58
N LYS A 184 47.57 -7.17 -7.29
CA LYS A 184 46.73 -6.11 -6.69
C LYS A 184 45.34 -6.64 -6.33
N ILE A 185 44.70 -7.43 -7.20
CA ILE A 185 43.38 -8.02 -6.92
C ILE A 185 43.45 -8.95 -5.70
N GLU A 186 44.49 -9.77 -5.61
CA GLU A 186 44.73 -10.69 -4.49
C GLU A 186 44.76 -9.95 -3.14
N PHE A 187 45.68 -9.00 -3.01
CA PHE A 187 45.90 -8.29 -1.74
C PHE A 187 44.80 -7.27 -1.45
N PHE A 188 44.21 -6.64 -2.46
CA PHE A 188 43.06 -5.77 -2.28
C PHE A 188 41.87 -6.55 -1.71
N SER A 189 41.61 -7.74 -2.26
CA SER A 189 40.55 -8.62 -1.79
C SER A 189 40.82 -9.14 -0.38
N PHE A 190 42.07 -9.53 -0.09
CA PHE A 190 42.50 -9.97 1.24
C PHE A 190 42.27 -8.89 2.31
N TYR A 191 42.65 -7.63 2.05
CA TYR A 191 42.53 -6.55 3.03
C TYR A 191 41.10 -6.01 3.19
N TYR A 192 40.29 -5.99 2.12
CA TYR A 192 38.92 -5.46 2.20
C TYR A 192 37.89 -6.50 2.66
N ALA A 193 38.13 -7.80 2.48
CA ALA A 193 37.26 -8.85 3.02
C ALA A 193 36.90 -8.64 4.51
N PRO A 194 37.85 -8.46 5.45
CA PRO A 194 37.52 -8.25 6.86
C PRO A 194 36.78 -6.93 7.15
N LEU A 195 36.95 -5.89 6.33
CA LEU A 195 36.17 -4.64 6.46
C LEU A 195 34.68 -4.90 6.19
N PHE A 196 34.35 -5.60 5.11
CA PHE A 196 32.97 -5.90 4.78
C PHE A 196 32.35 -6.91 5.74
N PHE A 197 33.14 -7.85 6.26
CA PHE A 197 32.69 -8.73 7.33
C PHE A 197 32.38 -7.97 8.63
N LEU A 198 33.20 -6.98 9.01
CA LEU A 198 32.91 -6.08 10.13
C LEU A 198 31.59 -5.31 9.95
N LEU A 199 31.37 -4.74 8.76
CA LEU A 199 30.14 -4.01 8.44
C LEU A 199 28.91 -4.92 8.49
N PHE A 200 29.06 -6.16 8.02
CA PHE A 200 28.02 -7.19 8.13
C PHE A 200 27.67 -7.49 9.60
N VAL A 201 28.65 -7.82 10.45
CA VAL A 201 28.40 -8.12 11.87
C VAL A 201 27.73 -6.94 12.57
N HIS A 202 28.20 -5.71 12.33
CA HIS A 202 27.59 -4.51 12.90
C HIS A 202 26.15 -4.30 12.44
N SER A 203 25.84 -4.59 11.17
CA SER A 203 24.48 -4.44 10.63
C SER A 203 23.47 -5.42 11.22
N ILE A 204 23.92 -6.58 11.70
CA ILE A 204 23.08 -7.56 12.39
C ILE A 204 22.81 -7.13 13.84
N PHE A 205 23.82 -6.56 14.52
CA PHE A 205 23.75 -6.15 15.92
C PHE A 205 24.13 -4.66 16.12
N PRO A 206 23.33 -3.71 15.59
CA PRO A 206 23.70 -2.29 15.56
C PRO A 206 23.81 -1.65 16.95
N ASP A 207 22.97 -2.05 17.90
CA ASP A 207 22.88 -1.43 19.24
C ASP A 207 23.90 -1.96 20.25
N ASP A 208 24.40 -3.19 20.04
CA ASP A 208 25.33 -3.84 20.98
C ASP A 208 26.80 -3.76 20.54
N PHE A 209 27.06 -3.38 19.28
CA PHE A 209 28.42 -3.25 18.77
C PHE A 209 29.00 -1.88 19.15
N HIS A 210 30.10 -1.87 19.90
CA HIS A 210 30.66 -0.62 20.40
C HIS A 210 31.22 0.24 19.26
N LYS A 211 30.74 1.48 19.13
CA LYS A 211 31.08 2.39 18.01
C LYS A 211 32.59 2.62 17.85
N ILE A 212 33.32 2.72 18.96
CA ILE A 212 34.79 2.90 18.95
C ILE A 212 35.48 1.69 18.32
N VAL A 213 35.07 0.47 18.70
CA VAL A 213 35.66 -0.77 18.20
C VAL A 213 35.42 -0.91 16.70
N LYS A 214 34.19 -0.61 16.26
CA LYS A 214 33.83 -0.58 14.82
C LYS A 214 34.71 0.39 14.05
N ASN A 215 34.85 1.62 14.53
CA ASN A 215 35.62 2.64 13.81
C ASN A 215 37.12 2.34 13.82
N ALA A 216 37.66 1.79 14.91
CA ALA A 216 39.08 1.43 15.02
C ALA A 216 39.46 0.30 14.04
N PHE A 217 38.74 -0.83 14.07
CA PHE A 217 38.97 -1.92 13.12
C PHE A 217 38.62 -1.54 11.68
N GLY A 218 37.56 -0.74 11.49
CA GLY A 218 37.17 -0.24 10.19
C GLY A 218 38.27 0.64 9.56
N LEU A 219 38.86 1.55 10.35
CA LEU A 219 39.98 2.39 9.90
C LEU A 219 41.22 1.54 9.60
N LEU A 220 41.54 0.57 10.46
CA LEU A 220 42.66 -0.35 10.25
C LEU A 220 42.54 -1.07 8.90
N PHE A 221 41.45 -1.80 8.67
CA PHE A 221 41.26 -2.57 7.42
C PHE A 221 41.14 -1.68 6.19
N PHE A 222 40.52 -0.50 6.34
CA PHE A 222 40.46 0.49 5.25
C PHE A 222 41.84 0.99 4.84
N ILE A 223 42.69 1.37 5.81
CA ILE A 223 44.07 1.81 5.53
C ILE A 223 44.88 0.70 4.86
N MET A 224 44.77 -0.54 5.37
CA MET A 224 45.48 -1.69 4.80
C MET A 224 45.10 -1.92 3.33
N GLY A 225 43.80 -1.93 3.01
CA GLY A 225 43.33 -2.07 1.62
C GLY A 225 43.73 -0.90 0.73
N PHE A 226 43.74 0.32 1.27
CA PHE A 226 44.17 1.52 0.54
C PHE A 226 45.66 1.45 0.15
N THR A 227 46.50 0.79 0.95
CA THR A 227 47.93 0.69 0.63
C THR A 227 48.22 -0.05 -0.68
N VAL A 228 47.37 -1.01 -1.08
CA VAL A 228 47.53 -1.79 -2.32
C VAL A 228 47.40 -0.93 -3.58
N LEU A 229 46.63 0.16 -3.51
CA LEU A 229 46.39 1.01 -4.67
C LEU A 229 47.63 1.85 -5.01
N PHE A 230 48.34 2.35 -3.98
CA PHE A 230 49.34 3.42 -4.13
C PHE A 230 50.78 3.01 -3.83
N PHE A 231 51.01 1.89 -3.12
CA PHE A 231 52.35 1.48 -2.71
C PHE A 231 52.86 0.28 -3.53
N PRO A 232 54.19 0.14 -3.70
CA PRO A 232 54.82 -1.04 -4.30
C PRO A 232 54.53 -2.35 -3.57
N ILE A 233 54.72 -3.48 -4.28
CA ILE A 233 54.42 -4.85 -3.81
C ILE A 233 55.06 -5.16 -2.47
N GLN A 234 56.29 -4.72 -2.26
CA GLN A 234 57.08 -5.00 -1.06
C GLN A 234 56.46 -4.38 0.20
N ILE A 235 55.82 -3.21 0.07
CA ILE A 235 55.26 -2.47 1.20
C ILE A 235 53.98 -3.16 1.65
N TYR A 236 53.01 -3.36 0.76
CA TYR A 236 51.74 -3.94 1.19
C TYR A 236 51.91 -5.41 1.60
N THR A 237 52.76 -6.20 0.94
CA THR A 237 53.02 -7.59 1.38
C THR A 237 53.63 -7.68 2.79
N SER A 238 54.39 -6.67 3.23
CA SER A 238 54.90 -6.62 4.62
C SER A 238 53.80 -6.36 5.67
N LEU A 239 52.67 -5.77 5.27
CA LEU A 239 51.55 -5.43 6.15
C LEU A 239 50.56 -6.59 6.37
N VAL A 240 50.79 -7.74 5.72
CA VAL A 240 49.97 -8.95 5.90
C VAL A 240 49.88 -9.35 7.37
N ILE A 241 51.00 -9.36 8.10
CA ILE A 241 51.03 -9.77 9.51
C ILE A 241 50.21 -8.84 10.41
N VAL A 242 50.26 -7.53 10.15
CA VAL A 242 49.47 -6.53 10.89
C VAL A 242 47.97 -6.77 10.66
N THR A 243 47.59 -7.08 9.43
CA THR A 243 46.21 -7.41 9.08
C THR A 243 45.77 -8.72 9.74
N GLN A 244 46.59 -9.77 9.71
CA GLN A 244 46.28 -11.05 10.35
C GLN A 244 46.03 -10.87 11.86
N ILE A 245 46.90 -10.13 12.56
CA ILE A 245 46.70 -9.80 13.98
C ILE A 245 45.38 -9.04 14.18
N GLY A 246 45.11 -8.04 13.33
CA GLY A 246 43.84 -7.29 13.35
C GLY A 246 42.61 -8.18 13.16
N VAL A 247 42.66 -9.13 12.23
CA VAL A 247 41.59 -10.11 11.97
C VAL A 247 41.38 -11.02 13.18
N LEU A 248 42.46 -11.55 13.79
CA LEU A 248 42.37 -12.41 14.97
C LEU A 248 41.72 -11.69 16.17
N LEU A 249 42.14 -10.46 16.45
CA LEU A 249 41.54 -9.64 17.52
C LEU A 249 40.06 -9.34 17.24
N PHE A 250 39.71 -9.06 15.98
CA PHE A 250 38.33 -8.81 15.59
C PHE A 250 37.45 -10.07 15.69
N LEU A 251 37.94 -11.23 15.26
CA LEU A 251 37.23 -12.51 15.39
C LEU A 251 37.03 -12.89 16.86
N LEU A 252 38.05 -12.71 17.71
CA LEU A 252 37.94 -12.92 19.15
C LEU A 252 36.87 -12.02 19.78
N TYR A 253 36.88 -10.72 19.45
CA TYR A 253 35.86 -9.79 19.91
C TYR A 253 34.44 -10.22 19.48
N THR A 254 34.29 -10.65 18.23
CA THR A 254 33.02 -11.12 17.67
C THR A 254 32.52 -12.37 18.41
N ILE A 255 33.40 -13.34 18.70
CA ILE A 255 33.05 -14.54 19.47
C ILE A 255 32.60 -14.16 20.89
N VAL A 256 33.33 -13.28 21.58
CA VAL A 256 32.96 -12.83 22.93
C VAL A 256 31.58 -12.17 22.94
N LEU A 257 31.30 -11.29 21.96
CA LEU A 257 29.97 -10.68 21.81
C LEU A 257 28.88 -11.73 21.59
N LEU A 258 29.12 -12.72 20.72
CA LEU A 258 28.16 -13.78 20.44
C LEU A 258 27.86 -14.63 21.68
N PHE A 259 28.87 -14.96 22.49
CA PHE A 259 28.65 -15.62 23.79
C PHE A 259 27.76 -14.79 24.72
N ILE A 260 27.96 -13.48 24.77
CA ILE A 260 27.09 -12.56 25.54
C ILE A 260 25.66 -12.59 24.98
N PHE A 261 25.48 -12.59 23.66
CA PHE A 261 24.16 -12.61 23.01
C PHE A 261 23.42 -13.93 23.20
N VAL A 262 24.13 -15.05 23.17
CA VAL A 262 23.59 -16.37 23.52
C VAL A 262 23.11 -16.37 24.96
N LYS A 263 23.91 -15.84 25.90
CA LYS A 263 23.52 -15.73 27.31
C LYS A 263 22.29 -14.82 27.51
N ARG A 264 22.16 -13.77 26.69
CA ARG A 264 21.00 -12.85 26.67
C ARG A 264 19.80 -13.39 25.87
N LYS A 265 19.87 -14.63 25.36
CA LYS A 265 18.83 -15.27 24.53
C LYS A 265 18.42 -14.45 23.30
N ARG A 266 19.35 -13.73 22.67
CA ARG A 266 19.06 -13.02 21.42
C ARG A 266 18.81 -14.00 20.28
N ASP A 267 17.81 -13.71 19.48
CA ASP A 267 17.43 -14.54 18.34
C ASP A 267 18.57 -14.68 17.32
N GLY A 268 18.75 -15.89 16.79
CA GLY A 268 19.79 -16.21 15.79
C GLY A 268 21.22 -16.29 16.34
N SER A 269 21.49 -15.83 17.57
CA SER A 269 22.85 -15.78 18.14
C SER A 269 23.52 -17.15 18.28
N VAL A 270 22.76 -18.20 18.64
CA VAL A 270 23.27 -19.58 18.77
C VAL A 270 23.71 -20.13 17.42
N LEU A 271 22.87 -20.00 16.39
CA LEU A 271 23.21 -20.45 15.04
C LEU A 271 24.39 -19.66 14.49
N PHE A 272 24.43 -18.35 14.73
CA PHE A 272 25.56 -17.53 14.32
C PHE A 272 26.87 -17.99 14.97
N LEU A 273 26.86 -18.26 16.28
CA LEU A 273 28.03 -18.79 17.00
C LEU A 273 28.47 -20.17 16.48
N LEU A 274 27.52 -21.07 16.20
CA LEU A 274 27.80 -22.40 15.64
C LEU A 274 28.50 -22.33 14.28
N GLY A 275 28.14 -21.36 13.44
CA GLY A 275 28.84 -21.13 12.18
C GLY A 275 30.19 -20.42 12.34
N MET A 276 30.28 -19.49 13.29
CA MET A 276 31.49 -18.68 13.49
C MET A 276 32.67 -19.44 14.07
N LEU A 277 32.44 -20.42 14.96
CA LEU A 277 33.52 -21.16 15.62
C LEU A 277 34.35 -21.99 14.62
N PRO A 278 33.76 -22.87 13.77
CA PRO A 278 34.52 -23.59 12.76
C PRO A 278 35.19 -22.67 11.74
N PHE A 279 34.51 -21.59 11.36
CA PHE A 279 35.06 -20.62 10.42
C PHE A 279 36.30 -19.90 10.99
N THR A 280 36.25 -19.48 12.26
CA THR A 280 37.39 -18.85 12.94
C THR A 280 38.55 -19.84 13.10
N PHE A 281 38.26 -21.09 13.46
CA PHE A 281 39.28 -22.14 13.54
C PHE A 281 39.98 -22.37 12.19
N ALA A 282 39.20 -22.42 11.11
CA ALA A 282 39.74 -22.58 9.76
C ALA A 282 40.61 -21.39 9.34
N ILE A 283 40.22 -20.15 9.66
CA ILE A 283 41.06 -18.96 9.40
C ILE A 283 42.39 -19.05 10.18
N ILE A 284 42.35 -19.45 11.45
CA ILE A 284 43.56 -19.61 12.26
C ILE A 284 44.47 -20.69 11.66
N ASN A 285 43.91 -21.84 11.28
CA ASN A 285 44.65 -22.90 10.58
C ASN A 285 45.33 -22.36 9.32
N ASP A 286 44.60 -21.62 8.50
CA ASP A 286 45.11 -21.11 7.22
C ASP A 286 46.20 -20.06 7.39
N MET A 287 46.10 -19.22 8.42
CA MET A 287 47.18 -18.30 8.82
C MET A 287 48.43 -19.07 9.24
N LEU A 288 48.29 -20.13 10.05
CA LEU A 288 49.42 -20.94 10.51
C LEU A 288 50.05 -21.76 9.38
N VAL A 289 49.25 -22.31 8.46
CA VAL A 289 49.73 -23.00 7.25
C VAL A 289 50.42 -22.02 6.30
N GLY A 290 49.85 -20.82 6.10
CA GLY A 290 50.42 -19.78 5.24
C GLY A 290 51.77 -19.24 5.73
N GLU A 291 51.98 -19.20 7.05
CA GLU A 291 53.27 -18.88 7.68
C GLU A 291 54.17 -20.11 7.91
N ARG A 292 53.73 -21.30 7.49
CA ARG A 292 54.44 -22.58 7.64
C ARG A 292 54.80 -22.97 9.08
N ILE A 293 54.01 -22.51 10.03
CA ILE A 293 54.12 -22.92 11.43
C ILE A 293 53.64 -24.37 11.57
N ILE A 294 52.63 -24.75 10.78
CA ILE A 294 52.09 -26.11 10.72
C ILE A 294 52.05 -26.61 9.27
N ASP A 295 52.24 -27.92 9.09
CA ASP A 295 51.93 -28.61 7.84
C ASP A 295 50.41 -28.90 7.81
N GLY A 296 49.71 -28.44 6.78
CA GLY A 296 48.26 -28.60 6.71
C GLY A 296 47.66 -28.19 5.36
N VAL A 297 46.33 -28.27 5.28
CA VAL A 297 45.53 -27.85 4.12
C VAL A 297 44.82 -26.54 4.48
N PHE A 298 44.64 -25.65 3.50
CA PHE A 298 43.79 -24.46 3.66
C PHE A 298 42.32 -24.87 3.81
N LEU A 299 41.68 -24.48 4.91
CA LEU A 299 40.33 -24.88 5.33
C LEU A 299 39.30 -23.72 5.25
N ALA A 300 39.74 -22.46 5.14
CA ALA A 300 38.87 -21.29 5.34
C ALA A 300 37.70 -21.22 4.35
N ASN A 301 37.94 -21.49 3.05
CA ASN A 301 36.89 -21.45 2.03
C ASN A 301 35.81 -22.53 2.27
N TYR A 302 36.19 -23.71 2.77
CA TYR A 302 35.26 -24.79 3.10
C TYR A 302 34.41 -24.47 4.32
N ALA A 303 35.05 -23.99 5.40
CA ALA A 303 34.35 -23.58 6.60
C ALA A 303 33.44 -22.36 6.34
N PHE A 304 33.85 -21.48 5.43
CA PHE A 304 33.05 -20.34 5.00
C PHE A 304 31.79 -20.76 4.26
N LEU A 305 31.85 -21.74 3.35
CA LEU A 305 30.66 -22.26 2.69
C LEU A 305 29.64 -22.77 3.72
N GLY A 306 30.09 -23.54 4.72
CA GLY A 306 29.25 -23.97 5.84
C GLY A 306 28.66 -22.79 6.64
N PHE A 307 29.46 -21.76 6.89
CA PHE A 307 28.99 -20.53 7.53
C PHE A 307 27.89 -19.82 6.72
N VAL A 308 28.04 -19.71 5.40
CA VAL A 308 27.04 -19.09 4.50
C VAL A 308 25.71 -19.86 4.54
N PHE A 309 25.75 -21.19 4.55
CA PHE A 309 24.54 -22.00 4.69
C PHE A 309 23.82 -21.71 6.01
N ILE A 310 24.56 -21.61 7.11
CA ILE A 310 23.98 -21.27 8.42
C ILE A 310 23.38 -19.86 8.41
N GLN A 311 24.04 -18.88 7.76
CA GLN A 311 23.49 -17.53 7.60
C GLN A 311 22.22 -17.49 6.75
N SER A 312 22.15 -18.33 5.71
CA SER A 312 20.96 -18.47 4.86
C SER A 312 19.75 -18.95 5.68
N ILE A 313 19.95 -19.90 6.59
CA ILE A 313 18.91 -20.39 7.52
C ILE A 313 18.46 -19.29 8.48
N ILE A 314 19.39 -18.54 9.07
CA ILE A 314 19.07 -17.43 9.99
C ILE A 314 18.23 -16.37 9.28
N LEU A 315 18.60 -16.00 8.06
CA LEU A 315 17.89 -15.00 7.28
C LEU A 315 16.48 -15.48 6.90
N SER A 316 16.35 -16.73 6.44
CA SER A 316 15.04 -17.35 6.16
C SER A 316 14.11 -17.31 7.38
N LYS A 317 14.61 -17.68 8.57
CA LYS A 317 13.83 -17.60 9.82
C LYS A 317 13.39 -16.18 10.15
N ARG A 318 14.24 -15.17 9.93
CA ARG A 318 13.86 -13.76 10.13
C ARG A 318 12.75 -13.33 9.18
N PHE A 319 12.80 -13.76 7.92
CA PHE A 319 11.74 -13.46 6.95
C PHE A 319 10.41 -14.11 7.33
N THR A 320 10.42 -15.40 7.70
CA THR A 320 9.20 -16.08 8.13
C THR A 320 8.55 -15.39 9.32
N ARG A 321 9.35 -14.99 10.34
CA ARG A 321 8.81 -14.28 11.50
C ARG A 321 8.25 -12.91 11.16
N ALA A 322 8.95 -12.14 10.33
CA ALA A 322 8.46 -10.83 9.89
C ALA A 322 7.16 -10.93 9.09
N PHE A 323 7.01 -12.00 8.30
CA PHE A 323 5.78 -12.29 7.56
C PHE A 323 4.62 -12.65 8.49
N ILE A 324 4.82 -13.58 9.43
CA ILE A 324 3.80 -13.98 10.41
C ILE A 324 3.35 -12.77 11.24
N LEU A 325 4.29 -11.94 11.72
CA LEU A 325 3.95 -10.76 12.52
C LEU A 325 3.11 -9.74 11.72
N SER A 326 3.37 -9.62 10.41
CA SER A 326 2.58 -8.77 9.52
C SER A 326 1.16 -9.31 9.30
N GLU A 327 1.01 -10.63 9.21
CA GLU A 327 -0.28 -11.31 9.08
C GLU A 327 -1.10 -11.16 10.37
N GLU A 328 -0.48 -11.37 11.54
CA GLU A 328 -1.10 -11.15 12.86
C GLU A 328 -1.58 -9.70 13.04
N GLN A 329 -0.78 -8.72 12.60
CA GLN A 329 -1.17 -7.30 12.64
C GLN A 329 -2.37 -7.00 11.74
N ALA A 330 -2.44 -7.60 10.55
CA ALA A 330 -3.55 -7.43 9.62
C ALA A 330 -4.86 -7.97 10.23
N VAL A 331 -4.82 -9.18 10.81
CA VAL A 331 -5.98 -9.79 11.48
C VAL A 331 -6.42 -8.97 12.70
N SER A 332 -5.47 -8.47 13.50
CA SER A 332 -5.79 -7.63 14.65
C SER A 332 -6.45 -6.31 14.25
N LEU A 333 -6.02 -5.72 13.13
CA LEU A 333 -6.60 -4.48 12.61
C LEU A 333 -8.03 -4.69 12.11
N GLU A 334 -8.28 -5.80 11.42
CA GLU A 334 -9.62 -6.18 10.98
C GLU A 334 -10.57 -6.39 12.16
N LYS A 335 -10.12 -7.09 13.21
CA LYS A 335 -10.89 -7.28 14.44
C LYS A 335 -11.23 -5.95 15.12
N SER A 336 -10.26 -5.04 15.24
CA SER A 336 -10.47 -3.74 15.88
C SER A 336 -11.42 -2.84 15.07
N ASN A 337 -11.35 -2.89 13.74
CA ASN A 337 -12.30 -2.20 12.87
C ASN A 337 -13.73 -2.73 13.04
N LYS A 338 -13.90 -4.05 13.19
CA LYS A 338 -15.21 -4.66 13.44
C LYS A 338 -15.79 -4.25 14.80
N GLU A 339 -14.97 -4.25 15.85
CA GLU A 339 -15.37 -3.79 17.19
C GLU A 339 -15.81 -2.31 17.19
N ILE A 340 -15.10 -1.43 16.46
CA ILE A 340 -15.48 -0.02 16.31
C ILE A 340 -16.85 0.10 15.61
N GLN A 341 -17.11 -0.74 14.60
CA GLN A 341 -18.36 -0.70 13.85
C GLN A 341 -19.55 -1.23 14.67
N GLU A 342 -19.34 -2.25 15.48
CA GLU A 342 -20.33 -2.76 16.45
C GLU A 342 -20.64 -1.70 17.53
N LEU A 343 -19.61 -1.04 18.09
CA LEU A 343 -19.78 0.05 19.05
C LEU A 343 -20.54 1.24 18.46
N LYS A 344 -20.25 1.61 17.22
CA LYS A 344 -20.97 2.69 16.52
C LYS A 344 -22.46 2.37 16.39
N THR A 345 -22.79 1.17 15.93
CA THR A 345 -24.17 0.72 15.73
C THR A 345 -24.94 0.65 17.06
N GLY A 346 -24.28 0.15 18.13
CA GLY A 346 -24.87 0.11 19.47
C GLY A 346 -25.13 1.50 20.07
N LEU A 347 -24.28 2.48 19.76
CA LEU A 347 -24.48 3.86 20.21
C LEU A 347 -25.66 4.53 19.50
N GLU A 348 -25.83 4.29 18.19
CA GLU A 348 -26.95 4.81 17.39
C GLU A 348 -28.30 4.31 17.92
N LEU A 349 -28.44 3.01 18.21
CA LEU A 349 -29.64 2.43 18.82
C LEU A 349 -29.98 3.04 20.19
N LYS A 350 -28.96 3.27 21.02
CA LYS A 350 -29.14 3.85 22.36
C LYS A 350 -29.57 5.32 22.33
N VAL A 351 -29.15 6.07 21.31
CA VAL A 351 -29.60 7.44 21.06
C VAL A 351 -31.06 7.45 20.62
N GLU A 352 -31.48 6.50 19.79
CA GLU A 352 -32.87 6.39 19.32
C GLU A 352 -33.84 6.02 20.45
N GLU A 353 -33.46 5.08 21.31
CA GLU A 353 -34.25 4.67 22.49
C GLU A 353 -34.42 5.84 23.49
N ARG A 354 -33.34 6.59 23.77
CA ARG A 354 -33.39 7.81 24.60
C ARG A 354 -34.26 8.92 24.01
N THR A 355 -34.30 9.02 22.68
CA THR A 355 -35.13 10.02 21.99
C THR A 355 -36.62 9.69 22.14
N LYS A 356 -36.97 8.39 22.21
CA LYS A 356 -38.35 7.92 22.38
C LYS A 356 -38.88 8.12 23.81
N GLU A 357 -38.08 7.81 24.84
CA GLU A 357 -38.42 8.12 26.24
C GLU A 357 -38.65 9.62 26.47
N LEU A 358 -37.87 10.48 25.80
CA LEU A 358 -38.00 11.93 25.87
C LEU A 358 -39.33 12.45 25.28
N ILE A 359 -39.90 11.75 24.29
CA ILE A 359 -41.18 12.14 23.65
C ILE A 359 -42.37 11.77 24.55
N GLU A 360 -42.33 10.63 25.23
CA GLU A 360 -43.38 10.20 26.15
C GLU A 360 -43.43 11.11 27.40
N THR A 361 -42.26 11.46 27.95
CA THR A 361 -42.15 12.42 29.07
C THR A 361 -42.65 13.83 28.69
N LYS A 362 -42.51 14.20 27.41
CA LYS A 362 -42.97 15.49 26.88
C LYS A 362 -44.50 15.59 26.82
N GLN A 363 -45.21 14.49 26.56
CA GLN A 363 -46.68 14.48 26.48
C GLN A 363 -47.36 14.70 27.84
N GLU A 364 -46.76 14.18 28.91
CA GLU A 364 -47.24 14.41 30.28
C GLU A 364 -46.99 15.86 30.75
N ILE A 365 -45.87 16.45 30.33
CA ILE A 365 -45.54 17.88 30.52
C ILE A 365 -46.45 18.79 29.67
N GLU A 366 -46.91 18.35 28.48
CA GLU A 366 -47.79 19.13 27.61
C GLU A 366 -49.18 19.36 28.22
N LEU A 367 -49.73 18.38 28.94
CA LEU A 367 -51.04 18.48 29.61
C LEU A 367 -50.97 19.41 30.83
N LEU A 368 -49.85 19.40 31.56
CA LEU A 368 -49.55 20.38 32.61
C LEU A 368 -49.32 21.78 32.00
N ASN A 369 -48.62 21.85 30.86
CA ASN A 369 -48.37 23.10 30.14
C ASN A 369 -49.62 23.70 29.51
N GLU A 370 -50.67 22.95 29.19
CA GLU A 370 -51.94 23.52 28.71
C GLU A 370 -52.64 24.35 29.81
N PHE A 371 -52.64 23.86 31.05
CA PHE A 371 -53.13 24.63 32.20
C PHE A 371 -52.23 25.84 32.50
N THR A 372 -50.91 25.66 32.43
CA THR A 372 -49.93 26.77 32.55
C THR A 372 -50.05 27.78 31.41
N LYS A 373 -50.37 27.36 30.18
CA LYS A 373 -50.62 28.22 29.03
C LYS A 373 -51.88 29.05 29.24
N LEU A 374 -52.97 28.46 29.74
CA LEU A 374 -54.21 29.18 30.07
C LEU A 374 -53.95 30.30 31.09
N ILE A 375 -53.16 30.01 32.12
CA ILE A 375 -52.75 31.00 33.14
C ILE A 375 -51.83 32.08 32.54
N ASN A 376 -50.87 31.71 31.68
CA ASN A 376 -49.95 32.64 31.05
C ASN A 376 -50.56 33.47 29.90
N THR A 377 -51.69 33.06 29.33
CA THR A 377 -52.43 33.83 28.31
C THR A 377 -53.24 34.98 28.87
N ILE A 378 -53.50 34.99 30.18
CA ILE A 378 -54.23 36.06 30.86
C ILE A 378 -53.22 37.18 31.22
N PRO A 379 -53.34 38.40 30.67
CA PRO A 379 -52.30 39.42 30.84
C PRO A 379 -52.28 40.07 32.23
N ASP A 380 -53.40 40.08 32.94
CA ASP A 380 -53.55 40.74 34.25
C ASP A 380 -53.51 39.72 35.39
N LEU A 381 -52.59 39.93 36.34
CA LEU A 381 -52.46 39.13 37.56
C LEU A 381 -53.77 39.08 38.36
N ARG A 382 -54.62 40.10 38.25
CA ARG A 382 -55.94 40.12 38.88
C ARG A 382 -56.87 39.06 38.29
N ASP A 383 -56.85 38.87 36.98
CA ASP A 383 -57.74 37.94 36.29
C ASP A 383 -57.27 36.50 36.47
N ILE A 384 -55.94 36.28 36.45
CA ILE A 384 -55.30 35.01 36.83
C ILE A 384 -55.74 34.60 38.24
N PHE A 385 -55.65 35.52 39.20
CA PHE A 385 -56.06 35.25 40.57
C PHE A 385 -57.53 34.81 40.65
N THR A 386 -58.42 35.45 39.88
CA THR A 386 -59.85 35.09 39.85
C THR A 386 -60.11 33.69 39.29
N GLU A 387 -59.45 33.29 38.21
CA GLU A 387 -59.64 31.94 37.64
C GLU A 387 -59.12 30.84 38.57
N ILE A 388 -58.02 31.12 39.28
CA ILE A 388 -57.49 30.19 40.28
C ILE A 388 -58.44 30.06 41.47
N SER A 389 -58.99 31.18 41.94
CA SER A 389 -60.02 31.15 42.98
C SER A 389 -61.24 30.32 42.57
N LYS A 390 -61.61 30.31 41.27
CA LYS A 390 -62.67 29.45 40.75
C LYS A 390 -62.28 27.98 40.76
N TYR A 391 -61.12 27.64 40.22
CA TYR A 391 -60.62 26.27 40.19
C TYR A 391 -60.50 25.68 41.61
N VAL A 392 -59.92 26.44 42.54
CA VAL A 392 -59.76 26.00 43.94
C VAL A 392 -61.12 25.85 44.64
N HIS A 393 -62.11 26.67 44.29
CA HIS A 393 -63.47 26.49 44.77
C HIS A 393 -64.14 25.23 44.22
N GLU A 394 -64.10 25.00 42.91
CA GLU A 394 -64.73 23.83 42.28
C GLU A 394 -64.11 22.52 42.79
N ARG A 395 -62.79 22.51 43.01
CA ARG A 395 -62.06 21.30 43.40
C ARG A 395 -62.07 21.04 44.91
N PHE A 396 -61.86 22.07 45.72
CA PHE A 396 -61.63 21.95 47.17
C PHE A 396 -62.73 22.61 48.00
N SER A 397 -63.75 23.18 47.35
CA SER A 397 -64.88 23.86 48.00
C SER A 397 -64.50 25.02 48.94
N ILE A 398 -63.45 25.76 48.57
CA ILE A 398 -62.95 26.93 49.30
C ILE A 398 -63.70 28.20 48.84
N GLU A 399 -64.26 28.96 49.76
CA GLU A 399 -65.21 30.06 49.49
C GLU A 399 -64.55 31.44 49.39
N MET A 400 -63.39 31.62 50.03
CA MET A 400 -62.62 32.85 50.01
C MET A 400 -61.15 32.56 49.73
N THR A 401 -60.58 33.39 48.87
CA THR A 401 -59.14 33.45 48.59
C THR A 401 -58.67 34.89 48.67
N TRP A 402 -57.47 35.12 49.20
CA TRP A 402 -56.89 36.45 49.38
C TRP A 402 -55.38 36.40 49.11
N LEU A 403 -54.92 37.19 48.14
CA LEU A 403 -53.50 37.39 47.83
C LEU A 403 -52.98 38.70 48.42
N SER A 404 -51.84 38.60 49.12
CA SER A 404 -51.09 39.75 49.65
C SER A 404 -49.64 39.71 49.15
N LEU A 405 -49.13 40.86 48.69
CA LEU A 405 -47.79 41.02 48.11
C LEU A 405 -46.96 42.04 48.92
N PRO A 406 -45.64 41.87 48.98
CA PRO A 406 -44.79 42.80 49.72
C PRO A 406 -44.72 44.17 49.01
N SER A 407 -44.64 45.25 49.79
CA SER A 407 -44.39 46.60 49.31
C SER A 407 -43.02 46.71 48.62
N GLU A 408 -42.82 47.72 47.77
CA GLU A 408 -41.54 47.94 47.07
C GLU A 408 -40.35 48.13 48.02
N ASP A 409 -40.59 48.67 49.22
CA ASP A 409 -39.59 48.85 50.27
C ASP A 409 -39.48 47.66 51.24
N LEU A 410 -40.22 46.56 50.98
CA LEU A 410 -40.23 45.30 51.72
C LEU A 410 -40.59 45.44 53.21
N LYS A 411 -41.39 46.43 53.59
CA LYS A 411 -41.78 46.68 54.99
C LYS A 411 -43.15 46.11 55.37
N THR A 412 -44.06 46.00 54.41
CA THR A 412 -45.43 45.51 54.64
C THR A 412 -45.84 44.49 53.58
N LEU A 413 -46.78 43.61 53.92
CA LEU A 413 -47.58 42.83 52.99
C LEU A 413 -48.89 43.57 52.75
N ASP A 414 -49.05 44.09 51.54
CA ASP A 414 -50.20 44.86 51.11
C ASP A 414 -51.20 43.93 50.40
N SER A 415 -52.49 44.12 50.66
CA SER A 415 -53.56 43.35 49.99
C SER A 415 -53.57 43.62 48.49
N PHE A 416 -53.37 42.57 47.70
CA PHE A 416 -53.39 42.67 46.24
C PHE A 416 -54.78 42.43 45.65
N LYS A 417 -55.45 41.35 46.07
CA LYS A 417 -56.84 41.04 45.65
C LYS A 417 -57.50 40.03 46.61
N ILE A 418 -58.79 40.22 46.87
CA ILE A 418 -59.65 39.29 47.61
C ILE A 418 -60.75 38.82 46.68
N TYR A 419 -60.98 37.51 46.64
CA TYR A 419 -62.08 36.88 45.90
C TYR A 419 -62.89 36.01 46.86
N SER A 420 -64.19 36.25 46.93
CA SER A 420 -65.10 35.50 47.79
C SER A 420 -66.42 35.21 47.09
N TYR A 421 -66.93 33.99 47.27
CA TYR A 421 -68.24 33.56 46.78
C TYR A 421 -69.40 34.05 47.64
N HIS A 422 -69.13 34.46 48.88
CA HIS A 422 -70.10 35.09 49.77
C HIS A 422 -69.88 36.59 49.79
N LYS A 423 -70.97 37.37 49.83
CA LYS A 423 -70.90 38.83 49.72
C LYS A 423 -70.37 39.43 51.03
N LEU A 424 -69.10 39.82 51.03
CA LEU A 424 -68.54 40.76 52.02
C LEU A 424 -69.26 42.11 51.88
N SER A 425 -69.50 42.81 52.99
CA SER A 425 -69.98 44.19 52.91
C SER A 425 -68.93 45.05 52.19
N GLU A 426 -69.36 46.00 51.37
CA GLU A 426 -68.44 46.87 50.63
C GLU A 426 -67.49 47.61 51.59
N GLU A 427 -67.98 48.01 52.77
CA GLU A 427 -67.17 48.62 53.81
C GLU A 427 -66.06 47.67 54.31
N ASN A 428 -66.37 46.40 54.56
CA ASN A 428 -65.37 45.43 55.03
C ASN A 428 -64.37 45.06 53.93
N TYR A 429 -64.83 44.93 52.68
CA TYR A 429 -63.94 44.66 51.53
C TYR A 429 -62.91 45.79 51.36
N GLN A 430 -63.35 47.05 51.41
CA GLN A 430 -62.45 48.20 51.29
C GLN A 430 -61.48 48.32 52.47
N LYS A 431 -61.92 47.98 53.69
CA LYS A 431 -61.02 47.92 54.86
C LYS A 431 -59.96 46.84 54.72
N LEU A 432 -60.33 45.63 54.27
CA LEU A 432 -59.39 44.53 54.04
C LEU A 432 -58.41 44.83 52.90
N MET A 433 -58.86 45.49 51.82
CA MET A 433 -57.99 45.91 50.71
C MET A 433 -57.00 47.01 51.07
N LYS A 434 -57.31 47.85 52.07
CA LYS A 434 -56.37 48.88 52.59
C LYS A 434 -55.48 48.37 53.71
N MET A 435 -55.67 47.14 54.15
CA MET A 435 -54.92 46.57 55.26
C MET A 435 -53.46 46.32 54.86
N LYS A 436 -52.54 46.76 55.70
CA LYS A 436 -51.11 46.55 55.53
C LYS A 436 -50.59 45.71 56.67
N VAL A 437 -50.20 44.47 56.37
CA VAL A 437 -49.68 43.55 57.37
C VAL A 437 -48.18 43.84 57.55
N PRO A 438 -47.72 44.28 58.73
CA PRO A 438 -46.31 44.54 58.94
C PRO A 438 -45.47 43.27 58.75
N LEU A 439 -44.33 43.37 58.09
CA LEU A 439 -43.35 42.26 58.02
C LEU A 439 -42.54 42.17 59.33
N SER A 440 -43.22 42.21 60.47
CA SER A 440 -42.68 42.13 61.83
C SER A 440 -43.53 41.18 62.69
N LEU A 441 -43.11 40.89 63.93
CA LEU A 441 -43.85 40.01 64.85
C LEU A 441 -45.32 40.42 65.12
N GLU A 442 -45.67 41.67 64.81
CA GLU A 442 -47.02 42.23 64.93
C GLU A 442 -47.94 41.84 63.76
N GLY A 443 -47.38 41.40 62.63
CA GLY A 443 -48.08 40.99 61.40
C GLY A 443 -48.81 39.64 61.46
N GLY A 444 -48.95 39.06 62.65
CA GLY A 444 -49.82 37.90 62.88
C GLY A 444 -49.42 36.62 62.14
N ILE A 445 -50.41 35.81 61.81
CA ILE A 445 -50.23 34.49 61.18
C ILE A 445 -49.75 34.64 59.73
N GLY A 446 -50.23 35.66 59.01
CA GLY A 446 -49.80 35.96 57.64
C GLY A 446 -48.29 36.24 57.53
N TYR A 447 -47.75 37.10 58.39
CA TYR A 447 -46.29 37.31 58.49
C TYR A 447 -45.54 36.03 58.87
N LYS A 448 -46.10 35.24 59.80
CA LYS A 448 -45.45 34.00 60.24
C LYS A 448 -45.32 32.99 59.10
N ALA A 449 -46.35 32.85 58.27
CA ALA A 449 -46.30 32.01 57.06
C ALA A 449 -45.26 32.54 56.06
N PHE A 450 -45.26 33.84 55.79
CA PHE A 450 -44.29 34.51 54.90
C PHE A 450 -42.84 34.32 55.34
N LYS A 451 -42.54 34.57 56.62
CA LYS A 451 -41.16 34.49 57.14
C LYS A 451 -40.69 33.05 57.31
N LYS A 452 -41.56 32.14 57.77
CA LYS A 452 -41.19 30.73 57.99
C LYS A 452 -41.16 29.93 56.69
N LYS A 453 -41.71 30.45 55.59
CA LYS A 453 -41.76 29.78 54.28
C LYS A 453 -42.42 28.40 54.40
N ARG A 454 -43.45 28.31 55.24
CA ARG A 454 -44.24 27.10 55.47
C ARG A 454 -45.71 27.47 55.56
N SER A 455 -46.55 26.64 54.97
CA SER A 455 -47.99 26.83 55.05
C SER A 455 -48.49 26.64 56.47
N ILE A 456 -49.52 27.40 56.82
CA ILE A 456 -50.16 27.35 58.13
C ILE A 456 -51.62 27.05 57.92
N TYR A 457 -52.03 25.86 58.34
CA TYR A 457 -53.40 25.38 58.25
C TYR A 457 -54.05 25.32 59.63
N SER A 458 -55.30 25.77 59.72
CA SER A 458 -56.15 25.62 60.90
C SER A 458 -57.57 25.25 60.47
N PRO A 459 -58.06 24.04 60.81
CA PRO A 459 -59.42 23.59 60.46
C PRO A 459 -60.51 24.38 61.21
N GLN A 460 -60.15 25.04 62.32
CA GLN A 460 -61.04 25.92 63.09
C GLN A 460 -60.30 27.16 63.57
N ILE A 461 -61.00 28.27 63.77
CA ILE A 461 -60.40 29.53 64.24
C ILE A 461 -60.48 29.68 65.75
N TYR A 462 -59.33 29.70 66.39
CA TYR A 462 -59.17 30.01 67.82
C TYR A 462 -58.91 31.50 68.02
N LYS A 463 -59.16 32.03 69.23
CA LYS A 463 -58.86 33.42 69.60
C LYS A 463 -57.39 33.77 69.28
N SER A 464 -57.17 34.59 68.26
CA SER A 464 -55.82 35.07 67.93
C SER A 464 -55.33 36.06 68.99
N ARG A 465 -54.02 36.04 69.27
CA ARG A 465 -53.36 37.01 70.17
C ARG A 465 -52.92 38.29 69.45
N TRP A 466 -52.83 38.27 68.12
CA TRP A 466 -52.38 39.40 67.32
C TRP A 466 -53.55 40.29 66.92
N LYS A 467 -53.38 41.61 67.03
CA LYS A 467 -54.43 42.59 66.73
C LYS A 467 -54.90 42.50 65.27
N ILE A 468 -53.96 42.36 64.34
CA ILE A 468 -54.25 42.30 62.91
C ILE A 468 -55.06 41.05 62.50
N ASP A 469 -54.76 39.90 63.10
CA ASP A 469 -55.51 38.67 62.81
C ASP A 469 -56.94 38.74 63.39
N LYS A 470 -57.13 39.38 64.56
CA LYS A 470 -58.47 39.62 65.13
C LYS A 470 -59.30 40.50 64.19
N GLU A 471 -58.69 41.58 63.70
CA GLU A 471 -59.31 42.51 62.76
C GLU A 471 -59.68 41.81 61.43
N VAL A 472 -58.80 40.94 60.91
CA VAL A 472 -59.12 40.09 59.75
C VAL A 472 -60.32 39.20 60.03
N ILE A 473 -60.29 38.44 61.13
CA ILE A 473 -61.36 37.48 61.46
C ILE A 473 -62.70 38.21 61.66
N GLU A 474 -62.71 39.36 62.32
CA GLU A 474 -63.92 40.17 62.52
C GLU A 474 -64.48 40.72 61.21
N LEU A 475 -63.61 41.26 60.32
CA LEU A 475 -64.04 41.86 59.06
C LEU A 475 -64.48 40.82 58.02
N SER A 476 -63.93 39.60 58.07
CA SER A 476 -64.16 38.56 57.05
C SER A 476 -64.95 37.34 57.52
N SER A 477 -65.22 37.22 58.83
CA SER A 477 -66.01 36.13 59.44
C SER A 477 -65.50 34.70 59.16
N LEU A 478 -64.18 34.54 59.02
CA LEU A 478 -63.55 33.26 58.69
C LEU A 478 -63.90 32.16 59.71
N LYS A 479 -63.98 30.91 59.25
CA LYS A 479 -64.23 29.72 60.09
C LYS A 479 -63.05 28.75 60.15
N SER A 480 -62.33 28.61 59.04
CA SER A 480 -61.10 27.81 58.89
C SER A 480 -60.15 28.53 57.94
N PHE A 481 -58.84 28.30 58.02
CA PHE A 481 -57.91 28.91 57.07
C PHE A 481 -56.74 28.02 56.69
N LEU A 482 -56.24 28.22 55.49
CA LEU A 482 -54.94 27.76 55.03
C LEU A 482 -54.20 28.98 54.48
N ILE A 483 -53.02 29.27 55.02
CA ILE A 483 -52.16 30.35 54.55
C ILE A 483 -50.94 29.72 53.92
N VAL A 484 -50.74 29.93 52.63
CA VAL A 484 -49.64 29.40 51.84
C VAL A 484 -48.70 30.55 51.43
N PRO A 485 -47.41 30.50 51.78
CA PRO A 485 -46.43 31.47 51.28
C PRO A 485 -46.11 31.17 49.80
N LEU A 486 -46.03 32.21 48.99
CA LEU A 486 -45.58 32.11 47.61
C LEU A 486 -44.05 32.18 47.59
N ILE A 487 -43.38 31.09 47.20
CA ILE A 487 -41.92 30.98 47.27
C ILE A 487 -41.31 30.88 45.87
N VAL A 488 -40.34 31.73 45.56
CA VAL A 488 -39.53 31.64 44.35
C VAL A 488 -38.06 31.82 44.71
N ASN A 489 -37.17 30.98 44.18
CA ASN A 489 -35.72 30.98 44.47
C ASN A 489 -35.42 30.96 45.98
N SER A 490 -36.17 30.16 46.73
CA SER A 490 -36.08 30.10 48.20
C SER A 490 -36.42 31.41 48.93
N GLU A 491 -37.03 32.41 48.29
CA GLU A 491 -37.55 33.63 48.93
C GLU A 491 -39.07 33.69 48.89
N SER A 492 -39.69 34.23 49.96
CA SER A 492 -41.15 34.43 49.98
C SER A 492 -41.46 35.75 49.26
N ILE A 493 -42.24 35.68 48.19
CA ILE A 493 -42.61 36.83 47.33
C ILE A 493 -44.06 37.29 47.53
N GLY A 494 -44.84 36.59 48.35
CA GLY A 494 -46.21 36.91 48.70
C GLY A 494 -46.83 35.86 49.61
N VAL A 495 -48.10 36.02 49.96
CA VAL A 495 -48.88 35.05 50.73
C VAL A 495 -50.28 34.94 50.16
N MET A 496 -50.80 33.71 50.05
CA MET A 496 -52.20 33.42 49.75
C MET A 496 -52.91 32.85 50.97
N LEU A 497 -54.04 33.44 51.33
CA LEU A 497 -54.97 32.94 52.32
C LEU A 497 -56.16 32.28 51.62
N PHE A 498 -56.50 31.07 52.03
CA PHE A 498 -57.67 30.31 51.64
C PHE A 498 -58.54 30.10 52.87
N SER A 499 -59.85 30.35 52.76
CA SER A 499 -60.74 30.30 53.91
C SER A 499 -62.19 30.02 53.51
N ASN A 500 -62.98 29.46 54.43
CA ASN A 500 -64.43 29.41 54.34
C ASN A 500 -65.07 30.30 55.41
N ILE A 501 -66.24 30.83 55.08
CA ILE A 501 -67.00 31.79 55.89
C ILE A 501 -68.30 31.16 56.38
N SER A 502 -68.93 30.31 55.55
CA SER A 502 -70.20 29.65 55.90
C SER A 502 -70.02 28.37 56.72
N ARG A 503 -68.88 27.67 56.53
CA ARG A 503 -68.56 26.37 57.15
C ARG A 503 -67.07 26.23 57.40
N GLU A 504 -66.69 25.28 58.23
CA GLU A 504 -65.30 24.84 58.36
C GLU A 504 -64.95 23.89 57.20
N PHE A 505 -63.72 23.94 56.69
CA PHE A 505 -63.19 22.91 55.79
C PHE A 505 -62.13 22.06 56.49
N SER A 506 -62.12 20.77 56.15
CA SER A 506 -61.07 19.84 56.53
C SER A 506 -60.32 19.38 55.28
N LEU A 507 -59.13 19.92 55.04
CA LEU A 507 -58.26 19.50 53.94
C LEU A 507 -57.41 18.30 54.37
N SER A 508 -57.27 17.29 53.49
CA SER A 508 -56.29 16.21 53.69
C SER A 508 -54.86 16.72 53.43
N GLU A 509 -53.83 15.99 53.86
CA GLU A 509 -52.44 16.35 53.53
C GLU A 509 -52.20 16.41 52.01
N SER A 510 -52.86 15.53 51.25
CA SER A 510 -52.82 15.57 49.78
C SER A 510 -53.49 16.83 49.22
N ASP A 511 -54.59 17.29 49.80
CA ASP A 511 -55.24 18.54 49.36
C ASP A 511 -54.39 19.77 49.66
N ILE A 512 -53.72 19.80 50.83
CA ILE A 512 -52.80 20.89 51.19
C ILE A 512 -51.61 20.89 50.23
N GLN A 513 -51.00 19.73 49.96
CA GLN A 513 -49.89 19.61 49.00
C GLN A 513 -50.31 20.03 47.59
N ASN A 514 -51.53 19.69 47.16
CA ASN A 514 -52.06 20.12 45.87
C ASN A 514 -52.24 21.64 45.83
N ILE A 515 -52.82 22.26 46.87
CA ILE A 515 -52.99 23.72 46.94
C ILE A 515 -51.63 24.43 47.02
N GLU A 516 -50.66 23.88 47.75
CA GLU A 516 -49.27 24.36 47.79
C GLU A 516 -48.63 24.30 46.40
N PHE A 517 -48.79 23.19 45.69
CA PHE A 517 -48.30 23.04 44.32
C PHE A 517 -48.91 24.08 43.37
N PHE A 518 -50.21 24.37 43.48
CA PHE A 518 -50.84 25.46 42.71
C PHE A 518 -50.29 26.83 43.10
N CYS A 519 -50.04 27.08 44.38
CA CYS A 519 -49.43 28.32 44.87
C CYS A 519 -47.99 28.50 44.35
N ASP A 520 -47.20 27.43 44.21
CA ASP A 520 -45.86 27.49 43.62
C ASP A 520 -45.92 27.93 42.14
N GLN A 521 -46.92 27.46 41.38
CA GLN A 521 -47.13 27.91 39.99
C GLN A 521 -47.51 29.39 39.93
N ILE A 522 -48.33 29.88 40.87
CA ILE A 522 -48.71 31.30 40.99
C ILE A 522 -47.52 32.15 41.39
N ALA A 523 -46.67 31.65 42.28
CA ALA A 523 -45.46 32.33 42.70
C ALA A 523 -44.58 32.64 41.47
N GLY A 524 -44.45 31.67 40.56
CA GLY A 524 -43.79 31.87 39.26
C GLY A 524 -44.44 32.97 38.40
N VAL A 525 -45.77 33.06 38.32
CA VAL A 525 -46.49 34.06 37.52
C VAL A 525 -46.44 35.46 38.16
N VAL A 526 -46.54 35.56 39.48
CA VAL A 526 -46.36 36.81 40.25
C VAL A 526 -44.92 37.33 40.08
N HIS A 527 -43.93 36.44 40.16
CA HIS A 527 -42.53 36.76 39.89
C HIS A 527 -42.32 37.16 38.44
N ASN A 528 -42.90 36.43 37.49
CA ASN A 528 -42.81 36.73 36.06
C ASN A 528 -43.53 38.02 35.67
N SER A 529 -44.62 38.42 36.31
CA SER A 529 -45.27 39.74 36.07
C SER A 529 -44.36 40.89 36.54
N ARG A 530 -43.70 40.70 37.69
CA ARG A 530 -42.68 41.63 38.20
C ARG A 530 -41.44 41.66 37.30
N LEU A 531 -40.93 40.49 36.91
CA LEU A 531 -39.81 40.34 35.98
C LEU A 531 -40.16 40.76 34.57
N LYS A 532 -41.39 40.65 34.07
CA LYS A 532 -41.81 41.06 32.71
C LYS A 532 -41.76 42.57 32.56
N ARG A 533 -42.10 43.32 33.62
CA ARG A 533 -41.83 44.76 33.70
C ARG A 533 -40.35 45.09 33.59
N GLU A 534 -39.48 44.22 34.12
CA GLU A 534 -38.02 44.36 34.01
C GLU A 534 -37.47 43.80 32.68
N ALA A 535 -38.07 42.75 32.12
CA ALA A 535 -37.65 41.98 30.96
C ALA A 535 -38.19 42.54 29.65
N GLU A 536 -39.29 43.29 29.62
CA GLU A 536 -39.68 44.11 28.45
C GLU A 536 -38.60 45.13 28.10
N LYS A 537 -37.89 45.64 29.12
CA LYS A 537 -36.71 46.49 28.97
C LYS A 537 -35.53 45.74 28.33
N SER A 538 -35.35 44.46 28.66
CA SER A 538 -34.26 43.60 28.16
C SER A 538 -34.58 42.89 26.82
N ARG A 539 -35.86 42.64 26.52
CA ARG A 539 -36.36 41.88 25.37
C ARG A 539 -36.16 42.60 24.04
N LEU A 540 -36.24 43.93 24.03
CA LEU A 540 -35.90 44.76 22.86
C LEU A 540 -34.48 44.54 22.35
N ILE A 541 -33.56 44.15 23.24
CA ILE A 541 -32.16 43.89 22.91
C ILE A 541 -31.99 42.48 22.31
N ALA A 542 -32.67 41.48 22.90
CA ALA A 542 -32.55 40.08 22.47
C ALA A 542 -33.25 39.77 21.12
N GLU A 543 -34.31 40.48 20.77
CA GLU A 543 -35.03 40.29 19.49
C GLU A 543 -34.15 40.67 18.26
N GLN A 544 -33.21 41.61 18.40
CA GLN A 544 -32.24 41.92 17.34
C GLN A 544 -31.22 40.79 17.11
N GLU A 545 -30.75 40.13 18.17
CA GLU A 545 -29.73 39.08 18.07
C GLU A 545 -30.29 37.77 17.49
N LYS A 546 -31.53 37.39 17.86
CA LYS A 546 -32.16 36.15 17.38
C LYS A 546 -32.43 36.16 15.88
N ALA A 547 -32.83 37.31 15.31
CA ALA A 547 -33.07 37.45 13.87
C ALA A 547 -31.80 37.21 13.03
N ILE A 548 -30.63 37.53 13.56
CA ILE A 548 -29.33 37.32 12.90
C ILE A 548 -28.95 35.82 12.93
N ALA A 549 -29.23 35.12 14.03
CA ALA A 549 -28.92 33.70 14.19
C ALA A 549 -29.78 32.80 13.30
N GLU A 550 -31.09 33.08 13.18
CA GLU A 550 -32.00 32.28 12.35
C GLU A 550 -31.68 32.39 10.85
N LYS A 551 -31.30 33.59 10.39
CA LYS A 551 -30.83 33.80 9.02
C LYS A 551 -29.58 32.98 8.70
N SER A 552 -28.61 32.95 9.63
CA SER A 552 -27.36 32.19 9.48
C SER A 552 -27.60 30.67 9.45
N LYS A 553 -28.54 30.17 10.26
CA LYS A 553 -28.87 28.73 10.30
C LYS A 553 -29.52 28.24 9.00
N LYS A 554 -30.40 29.05 8.40
CA LYS A 554 -31.05 28.73 7.12
C LYS A 554 -30.04 28.65 5.97
N GLU A 555 -29.10 29.60 5.92
CA GLU A 555 -28.05 29.63 4.89
C GLU A 555 -27.12 28.39 4.94
N ILE A 556 -26.81 27.86 6.14
CA ILE A 556 -26.03 26.62 6.30
C ILE A 556 -26.81 25.39 5.82
N SER A 557 -28.12 25.35 6.06
CA SER A 557 -28.98 24.25 5.59
C SER A 557 -29.03 24.19 4.06
N ASP A 558 -29.26 25.33 3.40
CA ASP A 558 -29.32 25.42 1.94
C ASP A 558 -27.99 25.00 1.27
N LEU A 559 -26.87 25.23 1.95
CA LEU A 559 -25.53 24.79 1.52
C LEU A 559 -25.37 23.27 1.61
N ASN A 560 -25.77 22.66 2.72
CA ASN A 560 -25.68 21.21 2.90
C ASN A 560 -26.55 20.45 1.90
N ASP A 561 -27.76 20.95 1.62
CA ASP A 561 -28.65 20.35 0.62
C ASP A 561 -28.03 20.36 -0.78
N LEU A 562 -27.31 21.43 -1.15
CA LEU A 562 -26.62 21.50 -2.43
C LEU A 562 -25.46 20.47 -2.50
N PHE A 563 -24.71 20.31 -1.40
CA PHE A 563 -23.64 19.30 -1.33
C PHE A 563 -24.15 17.88 -1.55
N ILE A 564 -25.29 17.54 -0.94
CA ILE A 564 -25.93 16.23 -1.13
C ILE A 564 -26.28 16.03 -2.61
N LYS A 565 -26.91 17.03 -3.25
CA LYS A 565 -27.29 16.95 -4.66
C LYS A 565 -26.10 16.86 -5.62
N PHE A 566 -24.97 17.48 -5.30
CA PHE A 566 -23.76 17.36 -6.13
C PHE A 566 -23.16 15.97 -6.07
N ASN A 567 -23.16 15.31 -4.91
CA ASN A 567 -22.63 13.96 -4.75
C ASN A 567 -23.45 12.91 -5.54
N GLU A 568 -24.69 13.21 -5.90
CA GLU A 568 -25.55 12.32 -6.71
C GLU A 568 -25.30 12.45 -8.22
N LYS A 569 -24.54 13.45 -8.69
CA LYS A 569 -24.33 13.72 -10.12
C LYS A 569 -23.24 12.83 -10.73
N LYS A 570 -23.42 12.46 -12.01
CA LYS A 570 -22.55 11.51 -12.71
C LYS A 570 -21.47 12.14 -13.59
N ASN A 571 -21.54 13.44 -13.83
CA ASN A 571 -20.59 14.18 -14.66
C ASN A 571 -20.52 15.65 -14.26
N LEU A 572 -19.46 16.33 -14.73
CA LEU A 572 -19.20 17.75 -14.46
C LEU A 572 -20.30 18.68 -15.00
N ASP A 573 -21.01 18.28 -16.05
CA ASP A 573 -22.06 19.09 -16.66
C ASP A 573 -23.32 19.14 -15.79
N GLU A 574 -23.71 18.01 -15.21
CA GLU A 574 -24.80 17.93 -14.23
C GLU A 574 -24.50 18.75 -12.97
N VAL A 575 -23.25 18.76 -12.51
CA VAL A 575 -22.81 19.60 -11.38
C VAL A 575 -22.91 21.08 -11.76
N ALA A 576 -22.51 21.44 -12.97
CA ALA A 576 -22.57 22.82 -13.46
C ALA A 576 -24.01 23.34 -13.60
N GLU A 577 -24.97 22.51 -14.05
CA GLU A 577 -26.39 22.88 -14.11
C GLU A 577 -27.03 23.07 -12.72
N GLU A 578 -26.71 22.21 -11.76
CA GLU A 578 -27.22 22.37 -10.39
C GLU A 578 -26.65 23.63 -9.73
N LEU A 579 -25.37 23.94 -10.03
CA LEU A 579 -24.70 25.16 -9.60
C LEU A 579 -25.33 26.43 -10.20
N LYS A 580 -25.70 26.39 -11.49
CA LYS A 580 -26.46 27.46 -12.16
C LYS A 580 -27.79 27.73 -11.47
N SER A 581 -28.55 26.67 -11.17
CA SER A 581 -29.85 26.75 -10.48
C SER A 581 -29.71 27.43 -9.12
N PHE A 582 -28.73 27.00 -8.32
CA PHE A 582 -28.45 27.56 -7.00
C PHE A 582 -28.02 29.04 -7.05
N LEU A 583 -27.08 29.38 -7.93
CA LEU A 583 -26.56 30.74 -8.06
C LEU A 583 -27.59 31.73 -8.59
N SER A 584 -28.43 31.29 -9.52
CA SER A 584 -29.56 32.09 -10.04
C SER A 584 -30.57 32.39 -8.92
N LYS A 585 -30.92 31.38 -8.11
CA LYS A 585 -31.91 31.50 -7.03
C LYS A 585 -31.42 32.38 -5.87
N ASN A 586 -30.16 32.24 -5.46
CA ASN A 586 -29.66 32.84 -4.22
C ASN A 586 -28.87 34.14 -4.43
N TYR A 587 -28.22 34.31 -5.59
CA TYR A 587 -27.29 35.43 -5.83
C TYR A 587 -27.62 36.24 -7.10
N LYS A 588 -28.72 35.94 -7.80
CA LYS A 588 -29.11 36.57 -9.08
C LYS A 588 -28.03 36.49 -10.17
N LEU A 589 -27.09 35.55 -10.05
CA LEU A 589 -26.02 35.31 -11.02
C LEU A 589 -26.52 34.28 -12.04
N LYS A 590 -26.86 34.75 -13.25
CA LYS A 590 -27.45 33.90 -14.30
C LYS A 590 -26.45 33.32 -15.28
N TYR A 591 -25.28 33.95 -15.42
CA TYR A 591 -24.30 33.61 -16.43
C TYR A 591 -22.92 33.41 -15.82
N PHE A 592 -22.32 32.27 -16.11
CA PHE A 592 -20.97 31.96 -15.66
C PHE A 592 -20.21 31.06 -16.63
N PHE A 593 -18.89 31.11 -16.54
CA PHE A 593 -17.97 30.33 -17.34
C PHE A 593 -17.05 29.55 -16.41
N LEU A 594 -17.00 28.24 -16.57
CA LEU A 594 -16.19 27.32 -15.78
C LEU A 594 -14.95 26.92 -16.58
N TYR A 595 -13.79 27.37 -16.11
CA TYR A 595 -12.49 27.03 -16.67
C TYR A 595 -11.77 26.04 -15.76
N ILE A 596 -11.15 25.00 -16.32
CA ILE A 596 -10.30 24.05 -15.60
C ILE A 596 -8.86 24.21 -16.09
N LYS A 597 -7.90 24.16 -15.17
CA LYS A 597 -6.47 24.23 -15.49
C LYS A 597 -6.02 22.93 -16.15
N ASN A 598 -5.38 23.04 -17.31
CA ASN A 598 -4.65 21.97 -17.95
C ASN A 598 -3.17 22.06 -17.56
N ASN A 599 -2.69 21.07 -16.80
CA ASN A 599 -1.32 21.06 -16.27
C ASN A 599 -0.24 20.78 -17.34
N LYS A 600 -0.59 20.19 -18.48
CA LYS A 600 0.41 19.89 -19.54
C LYS A 600 0.84 21.14 -20.29
N ASP A 601 -0.14 21.98 -20.63
CA ASP A 601 0.06 23.16 -21.48
C ASP A 601 0.05 24.48 -20.69
N ASN A 602 -0.16 24.39 -19.37
CA ASN A 602 -0.35 25.52 -18.45
C ASN A 602 -1.42 26.53 -18.92
N THR A 603 -2.54 26.01 -19.42
CA THR A 603 -3.69 26.81 -19.90
C THR A 603 -4.93 26.61 -19.04
N LEU A 604 -5.85 27.56 -19.10
CA LEU A 604 -7.23 27.41 -18.65
C LEU A 604 -8.12 27.07 -19.84
N ASP A 605 -8.82 25.95 -19.70
CA ASP A 605 -9.67 25.37 -20.72
C ASP A 605 -11.12 25.55 -20.31
N LEU A 606 -11.93 26.14 -21.19
CA LEU A 606 -13.36 26.26 -20.94
C LEU A 606 -14.00 24.86 -20.96
N LYS A 607 -14.63 24.48 -19.86
CA LYS A 607 -15.32 23.18 -19.73
C LYS A 607 -16.82 23.30 -19.76
N ASN A 608 -17.35 24.39 -19.24
CA ASN A 608 -18.78 24.65 -19.27
C ASN A 608 -19.05 26.16 -19.30
N ALA A 609 -20.13 26.57 -19.96
CA ALA A 609 -20.49 27.97 -20.13
C ALA A 609 -22.01 28.15 -20.11
N PHE A 610 -22.47 29.10 -19.30
CA PHE A 610 -23.85 29.58 -19.30
C PHE A 610 -23.85 31.05 -19.69
N HIS A 611 -24.26 31.32 -20.92
CA HIS A 611 -24.31 32.67 -21.49
C HIS A 611 -25.70 32.96 -22.09
N PRO A 612 -26.00 34.22 -22.46
CA PRO A 612 -27.26 34.57 -23.11
C PRO A 612 -27.44 33.88 -24.48
N GLU A 613 -28.67 33.75 -24.97
CA GLU A 613 -29.00 33.15 -26.29
C GLU A 613 -28.41 33.92 -27.50
N LYS A 614 -27.84 35.11 -27.27
CA LYS A 614 -27.31 35.98 -28.33
C LYS A 614 -25.97 35.51 -28.92
N VAL A 615 -25.35 34.48 -28.33
CA VAL A 615 -24.09 33.88 -28.80
C VAL A 615 -24.44 32.74 -29.77
N THR A 616 -23.92 32.79 -30.98
CA THR A 616 -24.16 31.78 -32.03
C THR A 616 -23.43 30.46 -31.74
N GLU A 617 -23.84 29.35 -32.38
CA GLU A 617 -23.15 28.06 -32.21
C GLU A 617 -21.66 28.10 -32.63
N GLU A 618 -21.34 28.89 -33.66
CA GLU A 618 -19.98 29.03 -34.16
C GLU A 618 -19.10 29.80 -33.17
N GLU A 619 -19.65 30.84 -32.54
CA GLU A 619 -19.03 31.56 -31.44
C GLU A 619 -18.89 30.69 -30.18
N HIS A 620 -19.89 29.87 -29.86
CA HIS A 620 -19.83 28.90 -28.75
C HIS A 620 -18.68 27.90 -28.96
N LYS A 621 -18.54 27.31 -30.16
CA LYS A 621 -17.42 26.41 -30.48
C LYS A 621 -16.07 27.13 -30.38
N THR A 622 -16.02 28.39 -30.82
CA THR A 622 -14.81 29.22 -30.71
C THR A 622 -14.41 29.44 -29.25
N LEU A 623 -15.37 29.75 -28.36
CA LEU A 623 -15.11 29.91 -26.92
C LEU A 623 -14.57 28.62 -26.27
N PHE A 624 -15.06 27.45 -26.65
CA PHE A 624 -14.59 26.15 -26.11
C PHE A 624 -13.22 25.72 -26.64
N ASN A 625 -12.85 26.16 -27.84
CA ASN A 625 -11.54 25.90 -28.43
C ASN A 625 -10.44 26.86 -27.91
N ASN A 626 -10.84 28.02 -27.39
CA ASN A 626 -9.94 29.01 -26.85
C ASN A 626 -9.28 28.51 -25.55
N ARG A 627 -7.94 28.50 -25.54
CA ARG A 627 -7.10 28.12 -24.39
C ARG A 627 -6.48 29.39 -23.82
N ILE A 628 -6.78 29.73 -22.56
CA ILE A 628 -6.24 30.95 -21.92
C ILE A 628 -4.90 30.61 -21.27
N PRO A 629 -3.76 31.15 -21.71
CA PRO A 629 -2.45 30.86 -21.13
C PRO A 629 -2.30 31.48 -19.74
N LEU A 630 -1.77 30.72 -18.76
CA LEU A 630 -1.54 31.19 -17.39
C LEU A 630 -0.20 31.93 -17.21
N ASP A 631 0.70 31.84 -18.19
CA ASP A 631 2.02 32.51 -18.17
C ASP A 631 1.93 34.02 -18.44
N SER A 632 0.80 34.51 -18.94
CA SER A 632 0.55 35.93 -19.18
C SER A 632 0.40 36.68 -17.86
N SER A 633 1.30 37.63 -17.58
CA SER A 633 1.25 38.46 -16.37
C SER A 633 0.14 39.52 -16.36
N ILE A 634 -0.64 39.61 -17.45
CA ILE A 634 -1.58 40.72 -17.68
C ILE A 634 -3.02 40.25 -17.91
N SER A 635 -3.25 38.99 -18.31
CA SER A 635 -4.61 38.44 -18.47
C SER A 635 -5.37 38.42 -17.14
N ILE A 636 -6.64 38.85 -17.14
CA ILE A 636 -7.45 38.93 -15.91
C ILE A 636 -7.66 37.57 -15.24
N HIS A 637 -7.72 36.48 -16.03
CA HIS A 637 -7.80 35.12 -15.52
C HIS A 637 -6.46 34.66 -14.93
N ALA A 638 -5.36 34.91 -15.64
CA ALA A 638 -4.02 34.56 -15.16
C ALA A 638 -3.66 35.34 -13.87
N ILE A 639 -4.03 36.62 -13.76
CA ILE A 639 -3.84 37.42 -12.54
C ILE A 639 -4.65 36.84 -11.38
N ALA A 640 -5.91 36.45 -11.60
CA ALA A 640 -6.75 35.85 -10.57
C ALA A 640 -6.16 34.52 -10.06
N CYS A 641 -5.67 33.68 -10.97
CA CYS A 641 -4.97 32.42 -10.65
C CYS A 641 -3.66 32.68 -9.89
N ASN A 642 -2.76 33.49 -10.43
CA ASN A 642 -1.43 33.74 -9.85
C ASN A 642 -1.51 34.41 -8.47
N LYS A 643 -2.49 35.29 -8.25
CA LYS A 643 -2.70 35.94 -6.95
C LYS A 643 -3.60 35.13 -6.00
N LYS A 644 -4.21 34.04 -6.46
CA LYS A 644 -5.17 33.20 -5.71
C LYS A 644 -6.26 34.03 -5.00
N ARG A 645 -6.73 35.09 -5.67
CA ARG A 645 -7.75 36.01 -5.16
C ARG A 645 -8.74 36.34 -6.26
N TYR A 646 -10.00 36.58 -5.85
CA TYR A 646 -11.02 37.03 -6.80
C TYR A 646 -10.60 38.35 -7.46
N PHE A 647 -11.03 38.55 -8.69
CA PHE A 647 -10.81 39.77 -9.45
C PHE A 647 -12.15 40.28 -9.97
N TYR A 648 -12.53 41.51 -9.59
CA TYR A 648 -13.81 42.08 -10.00
C TYR A 648 -13.60 43.34 -10.83
N VAL A 649 -14.11 43.32 -12.06
CA VAL A 649 -14.03 44.44 -13.00
C VAL A 649 -15.44 44.96 -13.28
N LYS A 650 -15.74 46.15 -12.75
CA LYS A 650 -17.04 46.84 -12.94
C LYS A 650 -17.31 47.28 -14.38
N ASN A 651 -16.26 47.52 -15.16
CA ASN A 651 -16.38 47.94 -16.56
C ASN A 651 -15.26 47.32 -17.40
N VAL A 652 -15.57 46.22 -18.08
CA VAL A 652 -14.61 45.45 -18.89
C VAL A 652 -14.10 46.29 -20.07
N LYS A 653 -14.89 47.23 -20.60
CA LYS A 653 -14.46 48.12 -21.70
C LYS A 653 -13.28 49.04 -21.33
N LYS A 654 -12.99 49.21 -20.03
CA LYS A 654 -11.82 49.97 -19.54
C LYS A 654 -10.56 49.11 -19.38
N TYR A 655 -10.65 47.79 -19.60
CA TYR A 655 -9.54 46.85 -19.53
C TYR A 655 -9.23 46.33 -20.96
N PRO A 656 -8.20 46.87 -21.64
CA PRO A 656 -7.83 46.38 -22.97
C PRO A 656 -7.35 44.93 -22.88
N PRO A 657 -7.75 44.05 -23.82
CA PRO A 657 -7.32 42.65 -23.83
C PRO A 657 -5.81 42.54 -24.08
N THR A 658 -5.19 41.54 -23.48
CA THR A 658 -3.73 41.43 -23.42
C THR A 658 -3.17 40.37 -24.36
N ASP A 659 -4.03 39.48 -24.86
CA ASP A 659 -3.74 38.49 -25.88
C ASP A 659 -4.94 38.33 -26.85
N GLU A 660 -4.71 37.67 -27.99
CA GLU A 660 -5.75 37.48 -29.02
C GLU A 660 -6.92 36.62 -28.53
N VAL A 661 -6.68 35.70 -27.59
CA VAL A 661 -7.72 34.82 -27.03
C VAL A 661 -8.65 35.62 -26.12
N GLU A 662 -8.10 36.47 -25.25
CA GLU A 662 -8.84 37.40 -24.40
C GLU A 662 -9.58 38.45 -25.24
N ALA A 663 -8.97 38.96 -26.31
CA ALA A 663 -9.62 39.87 -27.24
C ALA A 663 -10.80 39.21 -27.97
N SER A 664 -10.62 37.95 -28.39
CA SER A 664 -11.67 37.15 -29.02
C SER A 664 -12.83 36.91 -28.04
N ASN A 665 -12.53 36.44 -26.82
CA ASN A 665 -13.53 36.20 -25.77
C ASN A 665 -14.30 37.48 -25.40
N GLN A 666 -13.63 38.62 -25.26
CA GLN A 666 -14.28 39.91 -24.96
C GLN A 666 -15.20 40.38 -26.10
N ARG A 667 -14.83 40.15 -27.37
CA ARG A 667 -15.65 40.49 -28.54
C ARG A 667 -16.90 39.62 -28.63
N ILE A 668 -16.73 38.31 -28.49
CA ILE A 668 -17.83 37.33 -28.56
C ILE A 668 -18.83 37.57 -27.42
N LEU A 669 -18.33 37.76 -26.20
CA LEU A 669 -19.20 37.89 -25.03
C LEU A 669 -19.79 39.29 -24.87
N ASN A 670 -19.13 40.37 -25.33
CA ASN A 670 -19.57 41.77 -25.19
C ASN A 670 -20.08 42.13 -23.78
N MET A 671 -19.38 41.62 -22.76
CA MET A 671 -19.74 41.73 -21.37
C MET A 671 -19.45 43.13 -20.79
N ARG A 672 -20.27 43.60 -19.85
CA ARG A 672 -20.10 44.91 -19.19
C ARG A 672 -19.23 44.81 -17.94
N SER A 673 -19.44 43.78 -17.12
CA SER A 673 -18.70 43.53 -15.87
C SER A 673 -18.41 42.04 -15.70
N ILE A 674 -17.28 41.71 -15.07
CA ILE A 674 -16.85 40.32 -14.81
C ILE A 674 -16.32 40.18 -13.38
N LEU A 675 -16.71 39.10 -12.70
CA LEU A 675 -16.13 38.64 -11.44
C LEU A 675 -15.48 37.28 -11.69
N ILE A 676 -14.16 37.20 -11.55
CA ILE A 676 -13.40 35.96 -11.67
C ILE A 676 -13.07 35.47 -10.26
N VAL A 677 -13.41 34.22 -9.98
CA VAL A 677 -13.10 33.55 -8.73
C VAL A 677 -12.20 32.35 -9.02
N PRO A 678 -10.94 32.34 -8.55
CA PRO A 678 -10.07 31.16 -8.70
C PRO A 678 -10.57 30.02 -7.81
N LEU A 679 -10.51 28.80 -8.34
CA LEU A 679 -10.79 27.56 -7.60
C LEU A 679 -9.46 27.03 -7.06
N VAL A 680 -9.29 27.04 -5.74
CA VAL A 680 -8.01 26.74 -5.07
C VAL A 680 -8.19 25.61 -4.09
N ILE A 681 -7.35 24.59 -4.17
CA ILE A 681 -7.33 23.47 -3.23
C ILE A 681 -5.90 23.22 -2.80
N GLN A 682 -5.67 23.14 -1.48
CA GLN A 682 -4.32 22.92 -0.92
C GLN A 682 -3.28 23.90 -1.47
N ASP A 683 -3.70 25.16 -1.66
CA ASP A 683 -2.89 26.24 -2.23
C ASP A 683 -2.53 26.07 -3.74
N GLU A 684 -3.10 25.09 -4.43
CA GLU A 684 -2.99 24.92 -5.90
C GLU A 684 -4.26 25.40 -6.61
N VAL A 685 -4.10 26.08 -7.74
CA VAL A 685 -5.25 26.54 -8.55
C VAL A 685 -5.66 25.45 -9.52
N ILE A 686 -6.89 24.95 -9.39
CA ILE A 686 -7.43 23.90 -10.27
C ILE A 686 -8.27 24.46 -11.41
N GLY A 687 -8.66 25.74 -11.35
CA GLY A 687 -9.52 26.37 -12.36
C GLY A 687 -10.01 27.76 -11.95
N THR A 688 -10.95 28.32 -12.71
CA THR A 688 -11.65 29.57 -12.37
C THR A 688 -13.13 29.50 -12.73
N ILE A 689 -13.98 30.16 -11.93
CA ILE A 689 -15.37 30.45 -12.29
C ILE A 689 -15.49 31.94 -12.53
N SER A 690 -16.03 32.31 -13.69
CA SER A 690 -16.18 33.71 -14.08
C SER A 690 -17.65 34.06 -14.23
N PHE A 691 -18.14 34.96 -13.39
CA PHE A 691 -19.50 35.49 -13.43
C PHE A 691 -19.55 36.76 -14.23
N SER A 692 -20.54 36.85 -15.13
CA SER A 692 -20.57 37.91 -16.13
C SER A 692 -21.95 38.54 -16.21
N ASN A 693 -22.00 39.86 -16.39
CA ASN A 693 -23.24 40.54 -16.73
C ASN A 693 -23.18 41.21 -18.11
N PHE A 694 -24.30 41.11 -18.82
CA PHE A 694 -24.48 41.53 -20.21
C PHE A 694 -25.53 42.65 -20.34
N SER A 695 -26.29 42.97 -19.29
CA SER A 695 -27.25 44.10 -19.26
C SER A 695 -26.55 45.45 -19.04
N GLU A 696 -27.28 46.56 -19.24
CA GLU A 696 -26.74 47.93 -19.07
C GLU A 696 -26.35 48.25 -17.62
N ASP A 697 -26.97 47.57 -16.64
CA ASP A 697 -26.65 47.68 -15.22
C ASP A 697 -25.37 46.92 -14.87
N SER A 698 -24.46 47.52 -14.09
CA SER A 698 -23.30 46.80 -13.57
C SER A 698 -23.69 45.73 -12.54
N LEU A 699 -22.89 44.68 -12.38
CA LEU A 699 -22.97 43.77 -11.22
C LEU A 699 -22.77 44.59 -9.92
N ASP A 700 -23.83 45.09 -9.29
CA ASP A 700 -23.72 45.85 -8.03
C ASP A 700 -23.54 44.90 -6.83
N VAL A 701 -22.51 44.07 -6.90
CA VAL A 701 -22.18 43.06 -5.89
C VAL A 701 -21.31 43.71 -4.82
N LYS A 702 -21.79 43.73 -3.58
CA LYS A 702 -21.05 44.29 -2.45
C LYS A 702 -19.86 43.40 -2.10
N LYS A 703 -18.84 43.97 -1.47
CA LYS A 703 -17.62 43.23 -1.06
C LYS A 703 -17.93 41.99 -0.19
N GLU A 704 -18.94 42.09 0.67
CA GLU A 704 -19.42 40.98 1.50
C GLU A 704 -20.04 39.85 0.68
N GLU A 705 -20.76 40.16 -0.39
CA GLU A 705 -21.35 39.17 -1.30
C GLU A 705 -20.28 38.49 -2.15
N ILE A 706 -19.27 39.23 -2.61
CA ILE A 706 -18.12 38.65 -3.34
C ILE A 706 -17.37 37.64 -2.47
N LEU A 707 -17.19 37.95 -1.17
CA LEU A 707 -16.53 37.02 -0.24
C LEU A 707 -17.35 35.73 -0.08
N ARG A 708 -18.69 35.84 0.03
CA ARG A 708 -19.59 34.68 0.12
C ARG A 708 -19.56 33.82 -1.15
N ILE A 709 -19.65 34.45 -2.32
CA ILE A 709 -19.54 33.76 -3.61
C ILE A 709 -18.18 33.09 -3.74
N SER A 710 -17.10 33.73 -3.27
CA SER A 710 -15.76 33.16 -3.29
C SER A 710 -15.66 31.89 -2.44
N THR A 711 -16.17 31.92 -1.20
CA THR A 711 -16.23 30.74 -0.32
C THR A 711 -17.05 29.61 -0.96
N PHE A 712 -18.17 29.95 -1.58
CA PHE A 712 -19.01 29.01 -2.29
C PHE A 712 -18.26 28.31 -3.44
N CYS A 713 -17.56 29.09 -4.28
CA CYS A 713 -16.72 28.54 -5.34
C CYS A 713 -15.59 27.64 -4.81
N GLN A 714 -14.98 27.94 -3.65
CA GLN A 714 -13.97 27.03 -3.06
C GLN A 714 -14.57 25.67 -2.65
N ASN A 715 -15.77 25.66 -2.10
CA ASN A 715 -16.47 24.42 -1.77
C ASN A 715 -16.74 23.58 -3.02
N ILE A 716 -17.12 24.24 -4.12
CA ILE A 716 -17.30 23.60 -5.43
C ILE A 716 -15.99 23.04 -5.98
N ALA A 717 -14.87 23.77 -5.80
CA ALA A 717 -13.56 23.29 -6.21
C ALA A 717 -13.28 21.89 -5.64
N THR A 718 -13.50 21.71 -4.34
CA THR A 718 -13.32 20.43 -3.63
C THR A 718 -14.17 19.30 -4.22
N VAL A 719 -15.44 19.59 -4.53
CA VAL A 719 -16.35 18.62 -5.15
C VAL A 719 -15.87 18.24 -6.55
N MET A 720 -15.49 19.22 -7.37
CA MET A 720 -14.98 18.99 -8.72
C MET A 720 -13.69 18.16 -8.72
N GLN A 721 -12.77 18.39 -7.79
CA GLN A 721 -11.55 17.60 -7.67
C GLN A 721 -11.85 16.15 -7.30
N THR A 722 -12.77 15.94 -6.35
CA THR A 722 -13.19 14.60 -5.94
C THR A 722 -13.78 13.83 -7.12
N PHE A 723 -14.63 14.48 -7.91
CA PHE A 723 -15.24 13.89 -9.09
C PHE A 723 -14.22 13.50 -10.17
N ASN A 724 -13.25 14.38 -10.45
CA ASN A 724 -12.16 14.08 -11.40
C ASN A 724 -11.31 12.89 -10.94
N LEU A 725 -10.95 12.87 -9.65
CA LEU A 725 -10.16 11.78 -9.08
C LEU A 725 -10.90 10.43 -9.15
N MET A 726 -12.22 10.42 -8.89
CA MET A 726 -13.04 9.21 -9.01
C MET A 726 -13.04 8.66 -10.45
N ASN A 727 -13.14 9.53 -11.46
CA ASN A 727 -13.09 9.11 -12.86
C ASN A 727 -11.72 8.58 -13.28
N GLU A 728 -10.63 9.19 -12.80
CA GLU A 728 -9.28 8.67 -13.04
C GLU A 728 -9.10 7.27 -12.43
N ILE A 729 -9.56 7.08 -11.18
CA ILE A 729 -9.53 5.78 -10.51
C ILE A 729 -10.35 4.75 -11.27
N GLN A 730 -11.54 5.10 -11.77
CA GLN A 730 -12.38 4.20 -12.52
C GLN A 730 -11.73 3.79 -13.86
N ASN A 731 -11.17 4.74 -14.60
CA ASN A 731 -10.46 4.46 -15.85
C ASN A 731 -9.22 3.58 -15.63
N GLU A 732 -8.43 3.84 -14.59
CA GLU A 732 -7.27 3.00 -14.26
C GLU A 732 -7.69 1.60 -13.81
N LYS A 733 -8.81 1.48 -13.08
CA LYS A 733 -9.39 0.19 -12.69
C LYS A 733 -9.82 -0.62 -13.92
N GLU A 734 -10.50 -0.01 -14.88
CA GLU A 734 -10.92 -0.66 -16.13
C GLU A 734 -9.72 -1.12 -16.97
N LYS A 735 -8.68 -0.28 -17.10
CA LYS A 735 -7.43 -0.67 -17.76
C LYS A 735 -6.76 -1.85 -17.07
N SER A 736 -6.66 -1.78 -15.74
CA SER A 736 -6.06 -2.86 -14.93
C SER A 736 -6.84 -4.16 -15.08
N GLU A 737 -8.17 -4.09 -15.13
CA GLU A 737 -9.04 -5.25 -15.30
C GLU A 737 -8.88 -5.88 -16.69
N LYS A 738 -8.86 -5.05 -17.75
CA LYS A 738 -8.62 -5.53 -19.11
C LYS A 738 -7.27 -6.24 -19.25
N LEU A 739 -6.21 -5.69 -18.67
CA LEU A 739 -4.88 -6.31 -18.70
C LEU A 739 -4.83 -7.64 -17.95
N LEU A 740 -5.52 -7.75 -16.81
CA LEU A 740 -5.59 -9.00 -16.06
C LEU A 740 -6.32 -10.09 -16.85
N LEU A 741 -7.42 -9.74 -17.51
CA LEU A 741 -8.22 -10.67 -18.33
C LEU A 741 -7.52 -11.09 -19.62
N ASN A 742 -6.50 -10.35 -20.08
CA ASN A 742 -5.65 -10.77 -21.19
C ASN A 742 -4.61 -11.84 -20.78
N ILE A 743 -4.38 -12.04 -19.48
CA ILE A 743 -3.36 -12.96 -18.94
C ILE A 743 -4.01 -14.19 -18.31
N LEU A 744 -5.16 -14.01 -17.67
CA LEU A 744 -5.89 -15.06 -16.96
C LEU A 744 -7.32 -15.15 -17.47
N PRO A 745 -7.89 -16.37 -17.56
CA PRO A 745 -9.30 -16.54 -17.85
C PRO A 745 -10.18 -15.83 -16.82
N ARG A 746 -11.35 -15.35 -17.23
CA ARG A 746 -12.22 -14.49 -16.40
C ARG A 746 -12.54 -15.08 -15.03
N ASN A 747 -12.96 -16.34 -14.97
CA ASN A 747 -13.28 -17.05 -13.74
C ASN A 747 -12.06 -17.16 -12.80
N ILE A 748 -10.88 -17.43 -13.37
CA ILE A 748 -9.62 -17.52 -12.63
C ILE A 748 -9.16 -16.15 -12.11
N ALA A 749 -9.34 -15.10 -12.90
CA ALA A 749 -9.05 -13.73 -12.51
C ALA A 749 -9.99 -13.23 -11.39
N GLU A 750 -11.27 -13.60 -11.44
CA GLU A 750 -12.27 -13.28 -10.41
C GLU A 750 -11.97 -14.01 -9.09
N GLU A 751 -11.65 -15.30 -9.14
CA GLU A 751 -11.21 -16.06 -7.96
C GLU A 751 -9.97 -15.40 -7.35
N LEU A 752 -8.94 -15.12 -8.16
CA LEU A 752 -7.71 -14.46 -7.69
C LEU A 752 -7.98 -13.11 -7.03
N LYS A 753 -8.89 -12.29 -7.56
CA LYS A 753 -9.29 -11.00 -6.97
C LYS A 753 -10.00 -11.17 -5.61
N GLN A 754 -10.78 -12.23 -5.42
CA GLN A 754 -11.58 -12.43 -4.21
C GLN A 754 -10.77 -13.10 -3.09
N THR A 755 -9.93 -14.08 -3.42
CA THR A 755 -9.27 -14.95 -2.44
C THR A 755 -7.76 -14.71 -2.33
N ASN A 756 -7.17 -13.89 -3.22
CA ASN A 756 -5.72 -13.74 -3.42
C ASN A 756 -4.97 -15.03 -3.77
N GLN A 757 -5.66 -16.17 -3.97
CA GLN A 757 -5.06 -17.47 -4.28
C GLN A 757 -6.02 -18.31 -5.11
N VAL A 758 -5.54 -18.90 -6.21
CA VAL A 758 -6.31 -19.86 -7.02
C VAL A 758 -5.80 -21.26 -6.71
N LYS A 759 -6.70 -22.15 -6.30
CA LYS A 759 -6.34 -23.54 -5.99
C LYS A 759 -6.19 -24.34 -7.30
N PRO A 760 -5.20 -25.25 -7.40
CA PRO A 760 -5.14 -26.17 -8.52
C PRO A 760 -6.40 -27.05 -8.59
N VAL A 761 -6.97 -27.19 -9.77
CA VAL A 761 -8.18 -27.98 -10.04
C VAL A 761 -7.82 -29.18 -10.91
N TYR A 762 -8.36 -30.35 -10.57
CA TYR A 762 -8.21 -31.57 -11.36
C TYR A 762 -9.34 -31.69 -12.38
N PHE A 763 -8.99 -31.96 -13.63
CA PHE A 763 -9.91 -32.17 -14.74
C PHE A 763 -9.77 -33.62 -15.22
N HIS A 764 -10.89 -34.35 -15.22
CA HIS A 764 -10.90 -35.78 -15.56
C HIS A 764 -10.55 -36.05 -17.02
N SER A 765 -10.90 -35.13 -17.92
CA SER A 765 -10.64 -35.24 -19.35
C SER A 765 -10.57 -33.85 -19.96
N VAL A 766 -9.52 -33.59 -20.72
CA VAL A 766 -9.34 -32.42 -21.59
C VAL A 766 -8.72 -32.88 -22.90
N SER A 767 -8.81 -32.07 -23.96
CA SER A 767 -8.09 -32.32 -25.22
C SER A 767 -7.04 -31.25 -25.44
N VAL A 768 -5.77 -31.67 -25.54
CA VAL A 768 -4.63 -30.77 -25.71
C VAL A 768 -4.16 -30.81 -27.15
N LEU A 769 -4.06 -29.64 -27.78
CA LEU A 769 -3.50 -29.44 -29.12
C LEU A 769 -2.13 -28.78 -29.02
N PHE A 770 -1.15 -29.39 -29.68
CA PHE A 770 0.15 -28.79 -29.95
C PHE A 770 0.33 -28.57 -31.44
N THR A 771 0.96 -27.45 -31.78
CA THR A 771 1.41 -27.16 -33.14
C THR A 771 2.90 -26.85 -33.16
N ASP A 772 3.60 -27.11 -34.27
CA ASP A 772 5.03 -26.80 -34.45
C ASP A 772 5.34 -26.53 -35.93
N PHE A 773 6.25 -25.60 -36.20
CA PHE A 773 6.68 -25.29 -37.57
C PHE A 773 7.87 -26.16 -37.97
N LYS A 774 7.65 -27.06 -38.93
CA LYS A 774 8.71 -27.94 -39.44
C LYS A 774 9.82 -27.11 -40.09
N GLY A 775 11.04 -27.26 -39.57
CA GLY A 775 12.23 -26.60 -40.13
C GLY A 775 12.33 -25.11 -39.79
N PHE A 776 11.61 -24.65 -38.76
CA PHE A 776 11.59 -23.27 -38.27
C PHE A 776 12.98 -22.64 -38.23
N THR A 777 13.97 -23.27 -37.57
CA THR A 777 15.33 -22.74 -37.42
C THR A 777 15.98 -22.37 -38.77
N LYS A 778 15.80 -23.20 -39.81
CA LYS A 778 16.41 -22.98 -41.13
C LYS A 778 15.77 -21.84 -41.92
N ILE A 779 14.50 -21.55 -41.65
CA ILE A 779 13.77 -20.45 -42.29
C ILE A 779 13.97 -19.16 -41.49
N ALA A 780 14.01 -19.24 -40.17
CA ALA A 780 14.31 -18.14 -39.26
C ALA A 780 15.70 -17.53 -39.53
N GLU A 781 16.71 -18.33 -39.91
CA GLU A 781 18.04 -17.85 -40.33
C GLU A 781 18.02 -16.98 -41.60
N LYS A 782 16.94 -17.02 -42.40
CA LYS A 782 16.80 -16.28 -43.67
C LYS A 782 15.93 -15.02 -43.56
N LEU A 783 15.26 -14.83 -42.44
CA LEU A 783 14.39 -13.68 -42.18
C LEU A 783 15.08 -12.69 -41.24
N THR A 784 14.72 -11.41 -41.34
CA THR A 784 15.10 -10.47 -40.27
C THR A 784 14.34 -10.80 -38.98
N PRO A 785 14.87 -10.44 -37.80
CA PRO A 785 14.16 -10.66 -36.53
C PRO A 785 12.76 -10.04 -36.49
N GLU A 786 12.57 -8.88 -37.13
CA GLU A 786 11.27 -8.20 -37.22
C GLU A 786 10.28 -8.98 -38.10
N GLU A 787 10.71 -9.41 -39.29
CA GLU A 787 9.89 -10.24 -40.19
C GLU A 787 9.49 -11.56 -39.54
N LEU A 788 10.43 -12.24 -38.87
CA LEU A 788 10.17 -13.49 -38.16
C LEU A 788 9.09 -13.33 -37.07
N VAL A 789 9.20 -12.26 -36.26
CA VAL A 789 8.22 -11.98 -35.21
C VAL A 789 6.86 -11.62 -35.79
N ASN A 790 6.79 -10.81 -36.84
CA ASN A 790 5.54 -10.45 -37.50
C ASN A 790 4.85 -11.65 -38.15
N GLU A 791 5.61 -12.58 -38.74
CA GLU A 791 5.04 -13.80 -39.32
C GLU A 791 4.52 -14.76 -38.25
N LEU A 792 5.25 -14.92 -37.14
CA LEU A 792 4.76 -15.69 -35.99
C LEU A 792 3.49 -15.06 -35.40
N ASP A 793 3.47 -13.74 -35.22
CA ASP A 793 2.31 -13.00 -34.70
C ASP A 793 1.08 -13.15 -35.61
N ALA A 794 1.26 -13.10 -36.94
CA ALA A 794 0.17 -13.30 -37.89
C ALA A 794 -0.44 -14.71 -37.78
N CYS A 795 0.40 -15.75 -37.68
CA CYS A 795 -0.06 -17.12 -37.50
C CYS A 795 -0.75 -17.31 -36.15
N PHE A 796 -0.11 -16.91 -35.05
CA PHE A 796 -0.66 -17.08 -33.71
C PHE A 796 -1.92 -16.24 -33.47
N SER A 797 -2.01 -15.03 -34.04
CA SER A 797 -3.23 -14.22 -34.01
C SER A 797 -4.40 -14.91 -34.71
N GLN A 798 -4.12 -15.65 -35.80
CA GLN A 798 -5.17 -16.43 -36.47
C GLN A 798 -5.55 -17.67 -35.65
N TYR A 799 -4.58 -18.35 -35.03
CA TYR A 799 -4.84 -19.47 -34.14
C TYR A 799 -5.63 -19.06 -32.90
N ASP A 800 -5.36 -17.88 -32.34
CA ASP A 800 -6.10 -17.28 -31.24
C ASP A 800 -7.58 -17.12 -31.62
N LYS A 801 -7.88 -16.56 -32.80
CA LYS A 801 -9.26 -16.41 -33.31
C LYS A 801 -9.97 -17.74 -33.53
N ILE A 802 -9.25 -18.75 -34.02
CA ILE A 802 -9.80 -20.10 -34.22
C ILE A 802 -10.07 -20.73 -32.85
N SER A 803 -9.12 -20.61 -31.92
CA SER A 803 -9.24 -21.12 -30.55
C SER A 803 -10.46 -20.52 -29.85
N GLU A 804 -10.65 -19.21 -29.92
CA GLU A 804 -11.82 -18.52 -29.36
C GLU A 804 -13.14 -19.02 -29.97
N ARG A 805 -13.19 -19.25 -31.29
CA ARG A 805 -14.40 -19.72 -31.99
C ARG A 805 -14.85 -21.11 -31.51
N TYR A 806 -13.90 -21.96 -31.18
CA TYR A 806 -14.14 -23.32 -30.69
C TYR A 806 -14.04 -23.45 -29.16
N ASN A 807 -14.05 -22.32 -28.43
CA ASN A 807 -13.97 -22.29 -26.97
C ASN A 807 -12.74 -23.03 -26.40
N LEU A 808 -11.60 -22.91 -27.08
CA LEU A 808 -10.32 -23.45 -26.65
C LEU A 808 -9.55 -22.39 -25.86
N GLU A 809 -8.98 -22.79 -24.74
CA GLU A 809 -8.13 -21.93 -23.93
C GLU A 809 -6.69 -21.98 -24.45
N LYS A 810 -6.13 -20.81 -24.79
CA LYS A 810 -4.71 -20.66 -25.11
C LYS A 810 -3.90 -20.71 -23.81
N LEU A 811 -2.94 -21.61 -23.71
CA LEU A 811 -2.07 -21.68 -22.53
C LEU A 811 -0.77 -20.91 -22.72
N LYS A 812 -0.04 -21.21 -23.80
CA LYS A 812 1.26 -20.59 -24.07
C LYS A 812 1.75 -20.87 -25.48
N THR A 813 2.69 -20.03 -25.90
CA THR A 813 3.58 -20.27 -27.02
C THR A 813 4.94 -20.71 -26.47
N ILE A 814 5.52 -21.77 -27.05
CA ILE A 814 6.84 -22.30 -26.65
C ILE A 814 7.75 -22.20 -27.86
N GLY A 815 8.43 -21.06 -28.00
CA GLY A 815 9.18 -20.75 -29.22
C GLY A 815 8.21 -20.62 -30.40
N ASP A 816 8.36 -21.51 -31.36
CA ASP A 816 7.55 -21.68 -32.58
C ASP A 816 6.33 -22.59 -32.40
N SER A 817 6.17 -23.19 -31.21
CA SER A 817 5.03 -24.04 -30.90
C SER A 817 3.87 -23.28 -30.26
N TYR A 818 2.63 -23.61 -30.67
CA TYR A 818 1.39 -23.09 -30.08
C TYR A 818 0.64 -24.19 -29.33
N MET A 819 0.20 -23.90 -28.10
CA MET A 819 -0.50 -24.83 -27.22
C MET A 819 -1.86 -24.26 -26.78
N CYS A 820 -2.93 -24.99 -27.08
CA CYS A 820 -4.28 -24.70 -26.60
C CYS A 820 -5.00 -25.98 -26.14
N VAL A 821 -6.04 -25.80 -25.33
CA VAL A 821 -6.73 -26.90 -24.66
C VAL A 821 -8.24 -26.69 -24.71
N GLY A 822 -8.98 -27.74 -25.10
CA GLY A 822 -10.43 -27.81 -24.95
C GLY A 822 -10.82 -28.43 -23.61
N GLY A 823 -11.91 -27.95 -23.01
CA GLY A 823 -12.39 -28.40 -21.69
C GLY A 823 -11.77 -27.65 -20.51
N LEU A 824 -11.11 -26.52 -20.78
CA LEU A 824 -10.55 -25.57 -19.80
C LEU A 824 -10.95 -24.14 -20.18
N PRO A 825 -11.00 -23.21 -19.20
CA PRO A 825 -11.00 -23.46 -17.75
C PRO A 825 -12.34 -24.02 -17.25
N ILE A 826 -13.35 -24.11 -18.13
CA ILE A 826 -14.68 -24.66 -17.86
C ILE A 826 -14.76 -26.06 -18.48
N GLN A 827 -15.16 -27.05 -17.68
CA GLN A 827 -15.38 -28.40 -18.17
C GLN A 827 -16.55 -28.42 -19.16
N ASN A 828 -16.34 -29.08 -20.30
CA ASN A 828 -17.39 -29.39 -21.26
C ASN A 828 -17.24 -30.85 -21.73
N ASN A 829 -18.29 -31.41 -22.34
CA ASN A 829 -18.23 -32.76 -22.89
C ASN A 829 -17.78 -32.77 -24.36
N THR A 830 -17.74 -31.61 -25.02
CA THR A 830 -17.46 -31.47 -26.45
C THR A 830 -15.98 -31.22 -26.77
N HIS A 831 -15.11 -31.06 -25.77
CA HIS A 831 -13.70 -30.64 -25.94
C HIS A 831 -12.93 -31.40 -27.03
N HIS A 832 -13.22 -32.69 -27.24
CA HIS A 832 -12.55 -33.52 -28.23
C HIS A 832 -13.02 -33.20 -29.66
N ILE A 833 -14.30 -32.86 -29.86
CA ILE A 833 -14.84 -32.38 -31.14
C ILE A 833 -14.29 -30.98 -31.42
N ASP A 834 -14.35 -30.09 -30.43
CA ASP A 834 -13.89 -28.70 -30.52
C ASP A 834 -12.44 -28.60 -30.99
N VAL A 835 -11.55 -29.36 -30.35
CA VAL A 835 -10.13 -29.37 -30.68
C VAL A 835 -9.87 -29.96 -32.08
N CYS A 836 -10.62 -30.99 -32.49
CA CYS A 836 -10.45 -31.59 -33.82
C CYS A 836 -10.92 -30.64 -34.94
N LEU A 837 -12.05 -29.95 -34.74
CA LEU A 837 -12.54 -28.94 -35.69
C LEU A 837 -11.57 -27.75 -35.79
N ALA A 838 -11.07 -27.26 -34.65
CA ALA A 838 -10.05 -26.21 -34.64
C ALA A 838 -8.77 -26.63 -35.35
N ALA A 839 -8.32 -27.88 -35.17
CA ALA A 839 -7.14 -28.40 -35.85
C ALA A 839 -7.33 -28.49 -37.37
N LEU A 840 -8.52 -28.87 -37.85
CA LEU A 840 -8.87 -28.85 -39.27
C LEU A 840 -8.84 -27.42 -39.83
N GLU A 841 -9.41 -26.43 -39.12
CA GLU A 841 -9.40 -25.04 -39.57
C GLU A 841 -7.98 -24.43 -39.56
N ILE A 842 -7.17 -24.75 -38.55
CA ILE A 842 -5.75 -24.34 -38.50
C ILE A 842 -4.97 -24.95 -39.66
N GLN A 843 -5.18 -26.24 -39.95
CA GLN A 843 -4.56 -26.93 -41.09
C GLN A 843 -4.93 -26.26 -42.41
N ASP A 844 -6.21 -25.93 -42.61
CA ASP A 844 -6.70 -25.29 -43.84
C ASP A 844 -6.12 -23.89 -44.02
N PHE A 845 -6.06 -23.09 -42.96
CA PHE A 845 -5.39 -21.79 -42.99
C PHE A 845 -3.92 -21.91 -43.41
N MET A 846 -3.19 -22.89 -42.85
CA MET A 846 -1.79 -23.10 -43.22
C MET A 846 -1.60 -23.61 -44.65
N ASN A 847 -2.50 -24.47 -45.13
CA ASN A 847 -2.49 -24.95 -46.51
C ASN A 847 -2.79 -23.82 -47.50
N GLN A 848 -3.73 -22.93 -47.18
CA GLN A 848 -4.01 -21.74 -47.98
C GLN A 848 -2.80 -20.79 -48.00
N MET A 849 -2.20 -20.52 -46.84
CA MET A 849 -1.00 -19.70 -46.73
C MET A 849 0.16 -20.27 -47.56
N LYS A 850 0.37 -21.59 -47.49
CA LYS A 850 1.35 -22.31 -48.30
C LYS A 850 1.09 -22.12 -49.80
N SER A 851 -0.14 -22.36 -50.26
CA SER A 851 -0.49 -22.22 -51.69
C SER A 851 -0.27 -20.80 -52.23
N ILE A 852 -0.66 -19.78 -51.45
CA ILE A 852 -0.44 -18.37 -51.82
C ILE A 852 1.06 -18.06 -51.90
N ARG A 853 1.83 -18.43 -50.87
CA ARG A 853 3.27 -18.14 -50.81
C ARG A 853 4.06 -18.90 -51.88
N GLU A 854 3.71 -20.17 -52.13
CA GLU A 854 4.27 -20.96 -53.23
C GLU A 854 4.03 -20.27 -54.59
N SER A 855 2.83 -19.74 -54.83
CA SER A 855 2.52 -19.02 -56.08
C SER A 855 3.32 -17.72 -56.26
N LEU A 856 3.78 -17.12 -55.15
CA LEU A 856 4.57 -15.88 -55.12
C LEU A 856 6.09 -16.15 -55.03
N GLY A 857 6.52 -17.40 -54.93
CA GLY A 857 7.93 -17.76 -54.76
C GLY A 857 8.54 -17.35 -53.40
N ILE A 858 7.69 -17.15 -52.38
CA ILE A 858 8.10 -16.72 -51.03
C ILE A 858 8.25 -17.98 -50.13
N PRO A 859 9.26 -18.05 -49.24
CA PRO A 859 9.36 -19.14 -48.26
C PRO A 859 8.11 -19.28 -47.39
N TYR A 860 7.76 -20.51 -47.05
CA TYR A 860 6.60 -20.84 -46.21
C TYR A 860 6.98 -21.91 -45.18
N TRP A 861 6.18 -22.00 -44.11
CA TRP A 861 6.30 -23.05 -43.10
C TRP A 861 5.29 -24.16 -43.33
N GLU A 862 5.68 -25.39 -43.00
CA GLU A 862 4.76 -26.51 -42.86
C GLU A 862 4.44 -26.71 -41.39
N LEU A 863 3.18 -26.95 -41.07
CA LEU A 863 2.71 -27.13 -39.70
C LEU A 863 2.60 -28.61 -39.35
N ARG A 864 3.03 -28.99 -38.16
CA ARG A 864 2.65 -30.25 -37.50
C ARG A 864 1.59 -29.99 -36.46
N LEU A 865 0.63 -30.91 -36.35
CA LEU A 865 -0.49 -30.84 -35.43
C LEU A 865 -0.57 -32.14 -34.64
N GLY A 866 -0.63 -32.04 -33.31
CA GLY A 866 -0.69 -33.18 -32.39
C GLY A 866 -1.79 -33.03 -31.36
N ILE A 867 -2.67 -34.02 -31.24
CA ILE A 867 -3.79 -34.01 -30.28
C ILE A 867 -3.74 -35.24 -29.37
N HIS A 868 -3.89 -35.00 -28.07
CA HIS A 868 -4.12 -36.06 -27.09
C HIS A 868 -5.18 -35.66 -26.08
N SER A 869 -5.99 -36.63 -25.66
CA SER A 869 -7.07 -36.45 -24.68
C SER A 869 -6.79 -37.27 -23.42
N GLY A 870 -6.91 -36.64 -22.26
CA GLY A 870 -6.61 -37.27 -20.97
C GLY A 870 -6.77 -36.32 -19.77
N PRO A 871 -6.54 -36.79 -18.54
CA PRO A 871 -6.70 -36.00 -17.33
C PRO A 871 -5.58 -34.97 -17.13
N VAL A 872 -5.88 -33.82 -16.50
CA VAL A 872 -4.89 -32.78 -16.17
C VAL A 872 -5.13 -32.13 -14.82
N MET A 873 -4.07 -31.61 -14.20
CA MET A 873 -4.19 -30.61 -13.12
C MET A 873 -3.96 -29.22 -13.73
N ALA A 874 -4.88 -28.28 -13.54
CA ALA A 874 -4.76 -26.90 -13.98
C ALA A 874 -4.66 -25.93 -12.80
N GLY A 875 -3.95 -24.82 -12.95
CA GLY A 875 -3.78 -23.84 -11.87
C GLY A 875 -2.90 -22.66 -12.26
N ILE A 876 -2.72 -21.72 -11.33
CA ILE A 876 -1.82 -20.58 -11.52
C ILE A 876 -0.44 -20.90 -10.94
N VAL A 877 0.63 -20.61 -11.69
CA VAL A 877 2.01 -20.61 -11.21
C VAL A 877 2.63 -19.21 -11.30
N GLY A 878 3.48 -18.90 -10.33
CA GLY A 878 4.27 -17.67 -10.27
C GLY A 878 3.70 -16.62 -9.30
N GLU A 879 4.59 -16.01 -8.50
CA GLU A 879 4.21 -14.94 -7.54
C GLU A 879 4.20 -13.54 -8.17
N LYS A 880 4.90 -13.35 -9.30
CA LYS A 880 5.07 -12.05 -9.97
C LYS A 880 4.58 -12.01 -11.41
N LYS A 881 4.57 -13.18 -12.07
CA LYS A 881 4.05 -13.37 -13.43
C LYS A 881 3.08 -14.54 -13.35
N PHE A 882 1.83 -14.23 -13.04
CA PHE A 882 0.78 -15.25 -12.97
C PHE A 882 0.62 -15.87 -14.35
N GLN A 883 0.70 -17.19 -14.43
CA GLN A 883 0.42 -17.94 -15.64
C GLN A 883 -0.54 -19.08 -15.29
N TYR A 884 -1.69 -19.12 -15.97
CA TYR A 884 -2.58 -20.26 -15.92
C TYR A 884 -2.01 -21.36 -16.81
N ASP A 885 -1.78 -22.55 -16.26
CA ASP A 885 -1.10 -23.64 -16.94
C ASP A 885 -1.63 -25.00 -16.47
N ILE A 886 -1.20 -26.07 -17.15
CA ILE A 886 -1.56 -27.45 -16.84
C ILE A 886 -0.36 -28.36 -16.65
N TRP A 887 -0.50 -29.32 -15.73
CA TRP A 887 0.51 -30.34 -15.43
C TRP A 887 -0.11 -31.72 -15.48
N SER A 888 0.39 -32.55 -16.39
CA SER A 888 0.05 -33.98 -16.47
C SER A 888 0.93 -34.66 -17.52
N ASP A 889 0.95 -35.98 -17.43
CA ASP A 889 1.44 -36.86 -18.47
C ASP A 889 0.66 -36.70 -19.81
N THR A 890 -0.59 -36.24 -19.75
CA THR A 890 -1.40 -35.87 -20.93
C THR A 890 -0.70 -34.80 -21.79
N VAL A 891 -0.09 -33.79 -21.16
CA VAL A 891 0.60 -32.69 -21.85
C VAL A 891 1.83 -33.20 -22.61
N ASN A 892 2.62 -34.06 -21.95
CA ASN A 892 3.80 -34.68 -22.55
C ASN A 892 3.41 -35.56 -23.73
N THR A 893 2.30 -36.29 -23.63
CA THR A 893 1.79 -37.14 -24.70
C THR A 893 1.31 -36.33 -25.90
N ALA A 894 0.61 -35.22 -25.67
CA ALA A 894 0.16 -34.32 -26.73
C ALA A 894 1.33 -33.73 -27.51
N SER A 895 2.38 -33.24 -26.82
CA SER A 895 3.62 -32.78 -27.46
C SER A 895 4.33 -33.90 -28.25
N ARG A 896 4.24 -35.16 -27.79
CA ARG A 896 4.74 -36.31 -28.56
C ARG A 896 3.91 -36.59 -29.82
N MET A 897 2.59 -36.40 -29.76
CA MET A 897 1.74 -36.54 -30.95
C MET A 897 2.13 -35.50 -32.01
N GLU A 898 2.48 -34.28 -31.60
CA GLU A 898 2.97 -33.25 -32.52
C GLU A 898 4.33 -33.64 -33.09
N SER A 899 5.33 -33.89 -32.24
CA SER A 899 6.72 -34.10 -32.69
C SER A 899 6.91 -35.36 -33.55
N SER A 900 6.09 -36.39 -33.33
CA SER A 900 6.02 -37.58 -34.18
C SER A 900 5.09 -37.41 -35.38
N GLY A 901 4.44 -36.25 -35.55
CA GLY A 901 3.52 -35.92 -36.63
C GLY A 901 4.21 -35.72 -37.98
N GLU A 902 3.44 -35.98 -39.04
CA GLU A 902 3.85 -35.64 -40.40
C GLU A 902 3.44 -34.19 -40.74
N PRO A 903 4.30 -33.41 -41.40
CA PRO A 903 3.97 -32.05 -41.82
C PRO A 903 2.70 -32.01 -42.68
N GLY A 904 1.81 -31.06 -42.38
CA GLY A 904 0.53 -30.89 -43.06
C GLY A 904 -0.55 -31.89 -42.64
N LYS A 905 -0.29 -32.82 -41.70
CA LYS A 905 -1.28 -33.78 -41.19
C LYS A 905 -1.59 -33.56 -39.71
N ILE A 906 -2.81 -33.92 -39.30
CA ILE A 906 -3.26 -33.89 -37.90
C ILE A 906 -3.02 -35.27 -37.30
N ASN A 907 -2.09 -35.36 -36.35
CA ASN A 907 -1.78 -36.61 -35.66
C ASN A 907 -2.52 -36.68 -34.33
N ILE A 908 -3.24 -37.78 -34.10
CA ILE A 908 -3.99 -38.00 -32.86
C ILE A 908 -3.55 -39.31 -32.18
N SER A 909 -3.59 -39.31 -30.86
CA SER A 909 -3.36 -40.53 -30.08
C SER A 909 -4.51 -41.54 -30.19
N GLY A 910 -4.26 -42.81 -29.91
CA GLY A 910 -5.31 -43.83 -29.80
C GLY A 910 -6.40 -43.47 -28.79
N ALA A 911 -6.04 -42.84 -27.66
CA ALA A 911 -7.02 -42.37 -26.67
C ALA A 911 -7.98 -41.32 -27.23
N THR A 912 -7.48 -40.39 -28.05
CA THR A 912 -8.32 -39.40 -28.74
C THR A 912 -9.16 -40.07 -29.82
N TYR A 913 -8.57 -40.96 -30.62
CA TYR A 913 -9.27 -41.70 -31.67
C TYR A 913 -10.51 -42.44 -31.15
N GLU A 914 -10.39 -43.15 -30.03
CA GLU A 914 -11.52 -43.89 -29.46
C GLU A 914 -12.74 -43.01 -29.16
N ILE A 915 -12.51 -41.73 -28.83
CA ILE A 915 -13.56 -40.77 -28.49
C ILE A 915 -14.11 -40.07 -29.75
N VAL A 916 -13.30 -39.87 -30.79
CA VAL A 916 -13.69 -39.09 -31.98
C VAL A 916 -14.04 -39.92 -33.23
N LYS A 917 -13.74 -41.23 -33.23
CA LYS A 917 -13.89 -42.12 -34.40
C LYS A 917 -15.31 -42.20 -34.98
N GLU A 918 -16.34 -41.81 -34.22
CA GLU A 918 -17.71 -41.79 -34.71
C GLU A 918 -17.95 -40.61 -35.67
N PHE A 919 -17.30 -39.46 -35.42
CA PHE A 919 -17.54 -38.20 -36.13
C PHE A 919 -16.52 -37.92 -37.23
N PHE A 920 -15.29 -38.41 -37.07
CA PHE A 920 -14.16 -38.10 -37.96
C PHE A 920 -13.66 -39.33 -38.71
N GLU A 921 -13.18 -39.11 -39.94
CA GLU A 921 -12.42 -40.09 -40.71
C GLU A 921 -10.95 -40.05 -40.28
N CYS A 922 -10.49 -41.18 -39.72
CA CYS A 922 -9.13 -41.34 -39.23
C CYS A 922 -8.48 -42.60 -39.81
N GLU A 923 -7.18 -42.55 -40.08
CA GLU A 923 -6.39 -43.68 -40.58
C GLU A 923 -5.34 -44.11 -39.56
N TYR A 924 -5.23 -45.41 -39.30
CA TYR A 924 -4.24 -45.96 -38.41
C TYR A 924 -2.84 -45.94 -39.06
N ARG A 925 -1.85 -45.37 -38.37
CA ARG A 925 -0.47 -45.24 -38.90
C ARG A 925 0.54 -46.18 -38.23
N GLY A 926 0.07 -47.09 -37.38
CA GLY A 926 0.93 -47.99 -36.61
C GLY A 926 1.35 -47.43 -35.26
N LYS A 927 2.15 -48.23 -34.56
CA LYS A 927 2.74 -47.86 -33.27
C LYS A 927 4.05 -47.11 -33.47
N VAL A 928 4.22 -46.01 -32.75
CA VAL A 928 5.45 -45.21 -32.79
C VAL A 928 6.03 -45.13 -31.38
N GLU A 929 7.32 -45.42 -31.27
CA GLU A 929 8.04 -45.37 -30.01
C GLU A 929 8.08 -43.93 -29.47
N ALA A 930 7.40 -43.70 -28.35
CA ALA A 930 7.48 -42.46 -27.62
C ALA A 930 8.55 -42.60 -26.53
N LYS A 931 9.54 -41.70 -26.55
CA LYS A 931 10.64 -41.66 -25.57
C LYS A 931 10.09 -41.74 -24.13
N ASN A 932 10.51 -42.78 -23.40
CA ASN A 932 10.10 -43.11 -22.01
C ASN A 932 8.66 -43.63 -21.82
N LYS A 933 7.93 -43.99 -22.89
CA LYS A 933 6.57 -44.55 -22.84
C LYS A 933 6.35 -45.83 -23.63
N GLY A 934 7.31 -46.22 -24.46
CA GLY A 934 7.16 -47.34 -25.38
C GLY A 934 6.25 -46.98 -26.55
N ASP A 935 5.69 -48.01 -27.17
CA ASP A 935 4.94 -47.93 -28.42
C ASP A 935 3.50 -47.43 -28.21
N LEU A 936 3.15 -46.29 -28.80
CA LEU A 936 1.81 -45.71 -28.75
C LEU A 936 1.09 -45.84 -30.10
N ASP A 937 -0.17 -46.24 -30.08
CA ASP A 937 -1.05 -46.22 -31.24
C ASP A 937 -1.38 -44.79 -31.66
N MET A 938 -1.17 -44.49 -32.94
CA MET A 938 -1.41 -43.17 -33.52
C MET A 938 -2.30 -43.26 -34.76
N TYR A 939 -3.00 -42.17 -35.06
CA TYR A 939 -3.90 -42.06 -36.20
C TYR A 939 -3.74 -40.69 -36.86
N PHE A 940 -3.96 -40.61 -38.17
CA PHE A 940 -4.14 -39.34 -38.85
C PHE A 940 -5.62 -39.01 -38.95
N LEU A 941 -6.00 -37.80 -38.56
CA LEU A 941 -7.34 -37.25 -38.74
C LEU A 941 -7.38 -36.45 -40.04
N PHE A 942 -8.35 -36.76 -40.92
CA PHE A 942 -8.44 -36.13 -42.24
C PHE A 942 -9.60 -35.14 -42.39
N ARG A 943 -10.81 -35.58 -42.01
CA ARG A 943 -12.04 -34.81 -42.23
C ARG A 943 -13.18 -35.34 -41.35
N LEU A 944 -14.27 -34.58 -41.26
CA LEU A 944 -15.54 -35.10 -40.77
C LEU A 944 -16.08 -36.17 -41.72
N LYS A 945 -16.73 -37.20 -41.16
CA LYS A 945 -17.47 -38.17 -41.98
C LYS A 945 -18.63 -37.49 -42.70
N GLU A 946 -18.99 -38.02 -43.87
CA GLU A 946 -20.05 -37.48 -44.74
C GLU A 946 -21.38 -37.24 -43.99
N ASP A 947 -21.75 -38.15 -43.07
CA ASP A 947 -22.96 -38.04 -42.24
C ASP A 947 -22.98 -36.82 -41.30
N TYR A 948 -21.83 -36.24 -40.99
CA TYR A 948 -21.66 -35.14 -40.03
C TYR A 948 -21.10 -33.86 -40.66
N SER A 949 -20.82 -33.86 -41.97
CA SER A 949 -20.32 -32.69 -42.70
C SER A 949 -21.38 -32.04 -43.58
N LYS A 950 -21.28 -30.72 -43.74
CA LYS A 950 -22.09 -29.90 -44.64
C LYS A 950 -21.44 -29.72 -46.02
N ASP A 951 -20.13 -29.85 -46.10
CA ASP A 951 -19.34 -29.61 -47.31
C ASP A 951 -18.61 -30.88 -47.77
N GLU A 952 -18.30 -30.95 -49.06
CA GLU A 952 -17.63 -32.14 -49.65
C GLU A 952 -16.23 -32.40 -49.07
N ASN A 953 -15.57 -31.36 -48.53
CA ASN A 953 -14.23 -31.47 -47.96
C ASN A 953 -14.23 -31.91 -46.48
N GLY A 954 -15.41 -32.06 -45.86
CA GLY A 954 -15.52 -32.54 -44.49
C GLY A 954 -15.01 -31.57 -43.43
N ARG A 955 -15.12 -30.24 -43.67
CA ARG A 955 -14.52 -29.20 -42.79
C ARG A 955 -15.54 -28.48 -41.92
N VAL A 956 -16.77 -28.39 -42.40
CA VAL A 956 -17.88 -27.69 -41.77
C VAL A 956 -18.87 -28.72 -41.24
N PRO A 957 -19.24 -28.65 -39.95
CA PRO A 957 -20.23 -29.55 -39.39
C PRO A 957 -21.64 -29.26 -39.95
N ASN A 958 -22.43 -30.30 -40.17
CA ASN A 958 -23.83 -30.17 -40.57
C ASN A 958 -24.77 -30.01 -39.36
N GLU A 959 -26.06 -29.79 -39.63
CA GLU A 959 -27.07 -29.61 -38.58
C GLU A 959 -27.15 -30.81 -37.64
N LYS A 960 -26.97 -32.04 -38.15
CA LYS A 960 -26.99 -33.27 -37.34
C LYS A 960 -25.87 -33.29 -36.30
N LEU A 961 -24.64 -32.90 -36.66
CA LEU A 961 -23.56 -32.78 -35.68
C LEU A 961 -23.84 -31.64 -34.69
N MET A 962 -24.36 -30.51 -35.18
CA MET A 962 -24.67 -29.36 -34.32
C MET A 962 -25.81 -29.63 -33.32
N GLU A 963 -26.78 -30.48 -33.66
CA GLU A 963 -27.83 -30.93 -32.75
C GLU A 963 -27.28 -31.85 -31.66
N LEU A 964 -26.43 -32.81 -32.02
CA LEU A 964 -25.73 -33.65 -31.05
C LEU A 964 -24.81 -32.82 -30.15
N TYR A 965 -24.11 -31.85 -30.73
CA TYR A 965 -23.22 -30.93 -30.03
C TYR A 965 -23.96 -30.07 -29.00
N ARG A 966 -25.18 -29.60 -29.30
CA ARG A 966 -26.02 -28.86 -28.34
C ARG A 966 -26.61 -29.73 -27.23
N GLY A 967 -26.70 -31.05 -27.46
CA GLY A 967 -27.25 -32.02 -26.52
C GLY A 967 -26.23 -32.64 -25.56
N MET A 968 -24.93 -32.42 -25.79
CA MET A 968 -23.80 -32.87 -24.96
C MET A 968 -23.36 -31.77 -23.98
#